data_AF-A0A251NPF0-F1
#
_entry.id   AF-A0A251NPF0-F1
#
_cell.length_a   1.000
_cell.length_b   1.000
_cell.length_c   1.000
_cell.angle_alpha   90.00
_cell.angle_beta   90.00
_cell.angle_gamma   90.00
#
_symmetry.space_group_name_H-M   'P 1'
#
loop_
_entity.id
_entity.type
_entity.pdbx_description
1 polymer ?
#
loop_
_entity_poly.entity_id
_entity_poly.type
_entity_poly.pdbx_seq_one_letter_code
_entity_poly.pdbx_strand_id
1 'polypeptide(L)'
;MWRQRSRVAWLKEGDKNTHFFHGRASSRSKRNRVCGIFDANQAWQTEEQRIGDLFCDYFKTLFSSSGGQQMERILNEVRPVITSAMNAQLLQAFTREELEHTLFQMFPTKAPGHDGMPALFFQKYWHIVGDKVAKKCLQILNGEGSVREFNHTLIALIPKVKMPTIVSEFRPISLCTTVYKMIAKTIANRLKTVLSHVITETQSAFVPNRMILDNVMAAFEIMNTIKGVKKGRDVQMALKLDMAKAYDRVEWVFLRAMMLKLGFSATWVSKVMDCISTTTFSVLWKGTPVGHIMPQRGLRQGCPLSPYLFLICTEGFSCLLRGAERRGDLVGVQVARGAPSVTHLLFADDSILFMKATNKDCMALETLFQTYEEVTGQQINYSKSALSLSPNATRADFDMIEGVLNVPVVRCHENYLGLPTIAGKGRKQLFQHLKDKLWKHISGWKEKLLSRAGKEILIKAVLQAIPTYSMSCFRIPKGLCKELNGIMARFWWAKAKDKRGIHWVKWELLCKSKFAGGLGFRDLEAFNQALLAKQCWRILRTPESLVARIFRARYHPSVPFLEAEVGTNPSFIWRSLQWGKELLNKGLRWRVGSGVSIQVYTDKWLPAPSCFKIMSPPQLPLSTRVCDLFTSSGQWNVPLLKDIFWDQEVDAILQIPLASLAGHDCLIWHYERNGMYSVKSGYRLAGLEKDKMSGEPSARVDLNSKFWKKIWALKIPNKIKFFLWRCAWDFLPCGQILFNRKIAPTPICPKCHRKAESVLHAVWLCEAAKEVWRNSAWGNVCEVWRVNSFRELWHALQLSSSGEEQGLFAYLCWGLWNRRNSFIFEGKSETAIQLLSRMTKLAQEFSDANNILHTIHGRQSSPQAPLQGWRPPPAVKSGDSVRGVGVVVRNANGEFMAACVRRIHASYGARQTELMATIEGLRFAIDMGFTDAILEMDAQDCLNSIFSTEEYNGIDGPLLEEVNYLLNNFRAVVCHWTPRCGNKVAHTLAQFAFHCNEFVTWIEEAPSWLLPVLEADVLSLEC
;
A
#
# COMPACT_ATOMS: atom_id res chain seq x y z
N MET A 1 -37.92 8.36 8.02
CA MET A 1 -38.62 8.81 6.79
C MET A 1 -38.51 10.33 6.55
N TRP A 2 -38.81 11.20 7.52
CA TRP A 2 -38.65 12.67 7.40
C TRP A 2 -37.24 13.17 7.04
N ARG A 3 -36.19 12.55 7.58
CA ARG A 3 -34.79 12.78 7.20
C ARG A 3 -34.49 12.52 5.70
N GLN A 4 -35.13 11.51 5.12
CA GLN A 4 -34.98 11.10 3.72
C GLN A 4 -35.80 12.02 2.79
N ARG A 5 -36.93 12.55 3.28
CA ARG A 5 -37.76 13.56 2.61
C ARG A 5 -37.17 14.97 2.65
N SER A 6 -36.49 15.35 3.74
CA SER A 6 -35.95 16.70 3.92
C SER A 6 -34.84 17.07 2.93
N ARG A 7 -34.10 16.09 2.38
CA ARG A 7 -32.92 16.28 1.51
C ARG A 7 -31.84 17.26 2.05
N VAL A 8 -31.94 17.76 3.28
CA VAL A 8 -30.94 18.66 3.88
C VAL A 8 -29.85 17.81 4.54
N ALA A 9 -28.78 17.53 3.78
CA ALA A 9 -27.60 16.80 4.23
C ALA A 9 -26.43 17.72 4.65
N TRP A 10 -26.58 19.04 4.49
CA TRP A 10 -25.48 20.02 4.60
C TRP A 10 -24.77 20.04 5.96
N LEU A 11 -25.51 19.95 7.07
CA LEU A 11 -24.94 19.93 8.43
C LEU A 11 -24.11 18.66 8.70
N LYS A 12 -24.50 17.52 8.11
CA LYS A 12 -23.92 16.19 8.36
C LYS A 12 -22.81 15.80 7.37
N GLU A 13 -22.94 16.18 6.11
CA GLU A 13 -22.02 15.77 5.04
C GLU A 13 -20.99 16.84 4.69
N GLY A 14 -21.18 18.09 5.12
CA GLY A 14 -20.33 19.21 4.71
C GLY A 14 -20.26 19.32 3.18
N ASP A 15 -19.07 19.15 2.60
CA ASP A 15 -18.81 19.13 1.15
C ASP A 15 -18.96 17.73 0.50
N LYS A 16 -19.61 16.75 1.14
CA LYS A 16 -19.80 15.39 0.58
C LYS A 16 -21.20 15.23 -0.03
N ASN A 17 -21.26 14.39 -1.06
CA ASN A 17 -22.34 14.24 -2.07
C ASN A 17 -22.79 15.52 -2.81
N THR A 18 -21.80 16.22 -3.37
CA THR A 18 -21.97 17.40 -4.23
C THR A 18 -22.77 17.14 -5.52
N HIS A 19 -23.34 18.21 -6.11
CA HIS A 19 -23.82 18.26 -7.50
C HIS A 19 -22.85 17.61 -8.52
N PHE A 20 -21.54 17.61 -8.24
CA PHE A 20 -20.54 16.92 -9.04
C PHE A 20 -20.77 15.40 -9.14
N PHE A 21 -21.14 14.71 -8.07
CA PHE A 21 -21.38 13.26 -8.11
C PHE A 21 -22.66 12.92 -8.88
N HIS A 22 -23.72 13.70 -8.69
CA HIS A 22 -24.96 13.58 -9.48
C HIS A 22 -24.72 13.86 -10.97
N GLY A 23 -24.06 14.97 -11.31
CA GLY A 23 -23.70 15.28 -12.69
C GLY A 23 -22.82 14.20 -13.32
N ARG A 24 -21.87 13.64 -12.56
CA ARG A 24 -21.03 12.54 -13.04
C ARG A 24 -21.83 11.24 -13.27
N ALA A 25 -22.81 10.94 -12.42
CA ALA A 25 -23.72 9.82 -12.62
C ALA A 25 -24.55 10.01 -13.90
N SER A 26 -25.15 11.19 -14.11
CA SER A 26 -25.92 11.51 -15.31
C SER A 26 -25.07 11.46 -16.59
N SER A 27 -23.84 12.02 -16.57
CA SER A 27 -22.91 11.91 -17.71
C SER A 27 -22.54 10.46 -18.02
N ARG A 28 -22.35 9.63 -16.98
CA ARG A 28 -22.08 8.19 -17.15
C ARG A 28 -23.28 7.47 -17.74
N SER A 29 -24.49 7.79 -17.29
CA SER A 29 -25.74 7.25 -17.86
C SER A 29 -25.88 7.59 -19.34
N LYS A 30 -25.61 8.84 -19.73
CA LYS A 30 -25.63 9.26 -21.14
C LYS A 30 -24.61 8.51 -21.99
N ARG A 31 -23.38 8.33 -21.49
CA ARG A 31 -22.33 7.59 -22.19
C ARG A 31 -22.62 6.09 -22.32
N ASN A 32 -23.33 5.52 -21.35
CA ASN A 32 -23.68 4.10 -21.36
C ASN A 32 -24.94 3.79 -22.16
N ARG A 33 -25.65 4.82 -22.67
CA ARG A 33 -26.84 4.63 -23.50
C ARG A 33 -26.44 4.04 -24.85
N VAL A 34 -27.03 2.91 -25.19
CA VAL A 34 -26.93 2.29 -26.52
C VAL A 34 -28.05 2.85 -27.38
N CYS A 35 -27.70 3.46 -28.52
CA CYS A 35 -28.67 4.06 -29.44
C CYS A 35 -29.16 3.09 -30.53
N GLY A 36 -28.35 2.09 -30.87
CA GLY A 36 -28.60 1.06 -31.86
C GLY A 36 -27.32 0.26 -32.12
N ILE A 37 -27.44 -0.87 -32.81
CA ILE A 37 -26.33 -1.79 -33.12
C ILE A 37 -26.48 -2.31 -34.55
N PHE A 38 -25.38 -2.44 -35.28
CA PHE A 38 -25.38 -3.14 -36.57
C PHE A 38 -25.44 -4.66 -36.40
N ASP A 39 -26.28 -5.31 -37.20
CA ASP A 39 -26.31 -6.77 -37.32
C ASP A 39 -25.25 -7.30 -38.30
N ALA A 40 -25.25 -8.63 -38.52
CA ALA A 40 -24.30 -9.29 -39.40
C ALA A 40 -24.41 -8.87 -40.88
N ASN A 41 -25.57 -8.36 -41.29
CA ASN A 41 -25.83 -7.87 -42.66
C ASN A 41 -25.56 -6.37 -42.79
N GLN A 42 -24.90 -5.76 -41.80
CA GLN A 42 -24.65 -4.32 -41.70
C GLN A 42 -25.94 -3.47 -41.65
N ALA A 43 -27.08 -4.05 -41.26
CA ALA A 43 -28.30 -3.28 -41.04
C ALA A 43 -28.35 -2.70 -39.62
N TRP A 44 -28.77 -1.44 -39.50
CA TRP A 44 -28.83 -0.73 -38.22
C TRP A 44 -30.11 -1.08 -37.45
N GLN A 45 -29.95 -1.72 -36.29
CA GLN A 45 -31.06 -2.15 -35.45
C GLN A 45 -31.25 -1.18 -34.28
N THR A 46 -32.48 -0.70 -34.10
CA THR A 46 -32.89 0.19 -32.99
C THR A 46 -33.94 -0.43 -32.06
N GLU A 47 -34.59 -1.51 -32.51
CA GLU A 47 -35.60 -2.22 -31.75
C GLU A 47 -34.99 -2.94 -30.55
N GLU A 48 -35.60 -2.77 -29.37
CA GLU A 48 -35.03 -3.23 -28.11
C GLU A 48 -34.91 -4.75 -28.03
N GLN A 49 -35.92 -5.48 -28.52
CA GLN A 49 -35.93 -6.94 -28.53
C GLN A 49 -34.86 -7.47 -29.48
N ARG A 50 -34.80 -6.94 -30.71
CA ARG A 50 -33.81 -7.33 -31.71
C ARG A 50 -32.38 -7.09 -31.23
N ILE A 51 -32.11 -5.97 -30.55
CA ILE A 51 -30.79 -5.70 -29.95
C ILE A 51 -30.47 -6.72 -28.85
N GLY A 52 -31.45 -7.08 -28.02
CA GLY A 52 -31.31 -8.12 -27.00
C GLY A 52 -30.92 -9.48 -27.61
N ASP A 53 -31.57 -9.87 -28.70
CA ASP A 53 -31.28 -11.12 -29.43
C ASP A 53 -29.88 -11.11 -30.03
N LEU A 54 -29.47 -10.00 -30.68
CA LEU A 54 -28.12 -9.84 -31.22
C LEU A 54 -27.03 -10.02 -30.16
N PHE A 55 -27.24 -9.49 -28.95
CA PHE A 55 -26.32 -9.74 -27.86
C PHE A 55 -26.28 -11.21 -27.47
N CYS A 56 -27.45 -11.85 -27.33
CA CYS A 56 -27.54 -13.25 -26.95
C CYS A 56 -26.85 -14.16 -27.96
N ASP A 57 -27.12 -13.98 -29.25
CA ASP A 57 -26.55 -14.78 -30.34
C ASP A 57 -25.04 -14.62 -30.42
N TYR A 58 -24.55 -13.38 -30.27
CA TYR A 58 -23.12 -13.13 -30.20
C TYR A 58 -22.43 -13.89 -29.06
N PHE A 59 -23.00 -13.88 -27.85
CA PHE A 59 -22.40 -14.58 -26.70
C PHE A 59 -22.58 -16.09 -26.76
N LYS A 60 -23.68 -16.60 -27.32
CA LYS A 60 -23.84 -18.04 -27.60
C LYS A 60 -22.70 -18.52 -28.50
N THR A 61 -22.51 -17.88 -29.64
CA THR A 61 -21.42 -18.23 -30.58
C THR A 61 -20.03 -18.07 -29.96
N LEU A 62 -19.81 -17.03 -29.16
CA LEU A 62 -18.52 -16.81 -28.49
C LEU A 62 -18.18 -17.93 -27.51
N PHE A 63 -19.16 -18.41 -26.75
CA PHE A 63 -18.97 -19.44 -25.72
C PHE A 63 -19.18 -20.88 -26.18
N SER A 64 -19.50 -21.12 -27.46
CA SER A 64 -19.46 -22.45 -28.06
C SER A 64 -18.02 -22.92 -28.23
N SER A 65 -17.74 -24.18 -27.88
CA SER A 65 -16.40 -24.76 -28.03
C SER A 65 -16.06 -24.95 -29.51
N SER A 66 -14.80 -24.74 -29.87
CA SER A 66 -14.27 -25.10 -31.19
C SER A 66 -13.46 -26.40 -31.20
N GLY A 67 -13.51 -27.17 -30.10
CA GLY A 67 -12.70 -28.37 -29.90
C GLY A 67 -11.29 -28.07 -29.36
N GLY A 68 -10.62 -29.10 -28.85
CA GLY A 68 -9.27 -29.06 -28.28
C GLY A 68 -8.53 -30.36 -28.60
N GLN A 69 -8.23 -30.56 -29.89
CA GLN A 69 -7.53 -31.75 -30.36
C GLN A 69 -6.01 -31.58 -30.20
N GLN A 70 -5.27 -32.69 -30.18
CA GLN A 70 -3.80 -32.71 -30.17
C GLN A 70 -3.12 -31.95 -29.01
N MET A 71 -3.78 -31.91 -27.83
CA MET A 71 -3.26 -31.24 -26.63
C MET A 71 -1.85 -31.70 -26.24
N GLU A 72 -1.46 -32.94 -26.57
CA GLU A 72 -0.14 -33.51 -26.30
C GLU A 72 1.01 -32.66 -26.86
N ARG A 73 0.80 -31.90 -27.94
CA ARG A 73 1.80 -30.96 -28.48
C ARG A 73 2.26 -29.92 -27.45
N ILE A 74 1.33 -29.48 -26.59
CA ILE A 74 1.64 -28.56 -25.48
C ILE A 74 1.99 -29.35 -24.22
N LEU A 75 1.18 -30.35 -23.87
CA LEU A 75 1.31 -31.06 -22.60
C LEU A 75 2.67 -31.76 -22.47
N ASN A 76 3.28 -32.24 -23.56
CA ASN A 76 4.61 -32.85 -23.52
C ASN A 76 5.73 -31.88 -23.09
N GLU A 77 5.53 -30.57 -23.26
CA GLU A 77 6.47 -29.56 -22.76
C GLU A 77 6.28 -29.24 -21.28
N VAL A 78 5.13 -29.62 -20.71
CA VAL A 78 4.73 -29.29 -19.35
C VAL A 78 5.28 -30.33 -18.37
N ARG A 79 5.96 -29.85 -17.34
CA ARG A 79 6.47 -30.68 -16.24
C ARG A 79 5.53 -30.62 -15.04
N PRO A 80 5.32 -31.74 -14.33
CA PRO A 80 4.64 -31.71 -13.03
C PRO A 80 5.43 -30.87 -12.03
N VAL A 81 4.75 -29.97 -11.33
CA VAL A 81 5.35 -29.06 -10.34
C VAL A 81 4.60 -29.08 -9.01
N ILE A 82 3.34 -29.52 -9.01
CA ILE A 82 2.55 -29.72 -7.79
C ILE A 82 2.98 -31.03 -7.14
N THR A 83 3.46 -30.94 -5.90
CA THR A 83 3.89 -32.09 -5.11
C THR A 83 2.73 -32.73 -4.34
N SER A 84 2.93 -33.94 -3.83
CA SER A 84 1.94 -34.60 -2.95
C SER A 84 1.62 -33.78 -1.70
N ALA A 85 2.62 -33.10 -1.11
CA ALA A 85 2.42 -32.22 0.04
C ALA A 85 1.56 -31.00 -0.30
N MET A 86 1.78 -30.39 -1.47
CA MET A 86 0.94 -29.29 -1.96
C MET A 86 -0.50 -29.76 -2.20
N ASN A 87 -0.69 -30.94 -2.81
CA ASN A 87 -2.03 -31.52 -2.97
C ASN A 87 -2.71 -31.80 -1.63
N ALA A 88 -1.97 -32.34 -0.64
CA ALA A 88 -2.50 -32.57 0.70
C ALA A 88 -3.00 -31.26 1.32
N GLN A 89 -2.24 -30.17 1.19
CA GLN A 89 -2.65 -28.83 1.66
C GLN A 89 -3.91 -28.32 0.94
N LEU A 90 -3.98 -28.45 -0.40
CA LEU A 90 -5.13 -27.99 -1.18
C LEU A 90 -6.41 -28.76 -0.84
N LEU A 91 -6.29 -30.06 -0.54
CA LEU A 91 -7.39 -30.98 -0.28
C LEU A 91 -7.84 -31.04 1.19
N GLN A 92 -7.22 -30.29 2.09
CA GLN A 92 -7.70 -30.19 3.48
C GLN A 92 -9.19 -29.84 3.52
N ALA A 93 -9.90 -30.22 4.58
CA ALA A 93 -11.30 -29.79 4.72
C ALA A 93 -11.37 -28.25 4.75
N PHE A 94 -12.35 -27.66 4.05
CA PHE A 94 -12.63 -26.24 4.13
C PHE A 94 -13.32 -25.93 5.46
N THR A 95 -12.98 -24.79 6.06
CA THR A 95 -13.51 -24.39 7.36
C THR A 95 -14.39 -23.15 7.29
N ARG A 96 -15.15 -22.90 8.35
CA ARG A 96 -16.01 -21.72 8.47
C ARG A 96 -15.17 -20.44 8.50
N GLU A 97 -14.04 -20.48 9.19
CA GLU A 97 -13.14 -19.35 9.39
C GLU A 97 -12.56 -18.88 8.05
N GLU A 98 -12.18 -19.82 7.17
CA GLU A 98 -11.73 -19.51 5.81
C GLU A 98 -12.81 -18.78 4.99
N LEU A 99 -14.07 -19.22 5.10
CA LEU A 99 -15.22 -18.61 4.42
C LEU A 99 -15.53 -17.21 4.96
N GLU A 100 -15.51 -17.05 6.28
CA GLU A 100 -15.79 -15.79 6.94
C GLU A 100 -14.71 -14.76 6.59
N HIS A 101 -13.43 -15.14 6.70
CA HIS A 101 -12.32 -14.33 6.24
C HIS A 101 -12.49 -13.94 4.76
N THR A 102 -12.90 -14.88 3.91
CA THR A 102 -13.16 -14.62 2.48
C THR A 102 -14.27 -13.58 2.25
N LEU A 103 -15.36 -13.63 3.03
CA LEU A 103 -16.45 -12.66 2.96
C LEU A 103 -15.97 -11.25 3.34
N PHE A 104 -15.21 -11.12 4.43
CA PHE A 104 -14.71 -9.82 4.89
C PHE A 104 -13.58 -9.26 4.01
N GLN A 105 -12.91 -10.10 3.22
CA GLN A 105 -12.04 -9.64 2.13
C GLN A 105 -12.80 -9.07 0.92
N MET A 106 -14.12 -9.22 0.81
CA MET A 106 -14.89 -8.68 -0.32
C MET A 106 -15.22 -7.21 -0.14
N PHE A 107 -15.16 -6.45 -1.24
CA PHE A 107 -15.55 -5.05 -1.19
C PHE A 107 -17.08 -4.92 -1.02
N PRO A 108 -17.58 -4.21 0.02
CA PRO A 108 -18.98 -4.33 0.45
C PRO A 108 -20.02 -3.94 -0.62
N THR A 109 -19.73 -2.91 -1.42
CA THR A 109 -20.71 -2.26 -2.31
C THR A 109 -20.53 -2.58 -3.80
N LYS A 110 -19.87 -3.69 -4.14
CA LYS A 110 -19.83 -4.16 -5.53
C LYS A 110 -21.22 -4.61 -5.99
N ALA A 111 -21.46 -4.49 -7.30
CA ALA A 111 -22.73 -4.90 -7.89
C ALA A 111 -23.02 -6.39 -7.60
N PRO A 112 -24.25 -6.71 -7.17
CA PRO A 112 -24.67 -8.08 -6.86
C PRO A 112 -24.91 -8.90 -8.13
N GLY A 113 -25.21 -10.19 -7.96
CA GLY A 113 -25.67 -11.06 -9.03
C GLY A 113 -27.17 -10.91 -9.28
N HIS A 114 -27.78 -11.95 -9.83
CA HIS A 114 -29.22 -11.99 -10.13
C HIS A 114 -30.11 -11.95 -8.87
N ASP A 115 -29.57 -12.32 -7.70
CA ASP A 115 -30.23 -12.29 -6.40
C ASP A 115 -30.35 -10.88 -5.79
N GLY A 116 -29.66 -9.89 -6.35
CA GLY A 116 -29.67 -8.51 -5.85
C GLY A 116 -28.94 -8.29 -4.52
N MET A 117 -28.29 -9.33 -3.94
CA MET A 117 -27.69 -9.26 -2.61
C MET A 117 -26.18 -8.96 -2.64
N PRO A 118 -25.74 -7.75 -2.24
CA PRO A 118 -24.31 -7.39 -2.24
C PRO A 118 -23.58 -7.97 -1.02
N ALA A 119 -22.25 -7.99 -1.05
CA ALA A 119 -21.41 -8.44 0.06
C ALA A 119 -21.70 -7.70 1.38
N LEU A 120 -22.05 -6.41 1.31
CA LEU A 120 -22.44 -5.61 2.48
C LEU A 120 -23.61 -6.22 3.27
N PHE A 121 -24.58 -6.84 2.59
CA PHE A 121 -25.71 -7.49 3.24
C PHE A 121 -25.21 -8.63 4.14
N PHE A 122 -24.41 -9.54 3.58
CA PHE A 122 -23.85 -10.67 4.32
C PHE A 122 -22.89 -10.23 5.42
N GLN A 123 -22.01 -9.27 5.16
CA GLN A 123 -21.07 -8.74 6.17
C GLN A 123 -21.81 -8.10 7.36
N LYS A 124 -22.90 -7.38 7.11
CA LYS A 124 -23.66 -6.71 8.16
C LYS A 124 -24.56 -7.66 8.96
N TYR A 125 -25.18 -8.62 8.29
CA TYR A 125 -26.14 -9.55 8.89
C TYR A 125 -25.57 -10.96 9.06
N TRP A 126 -24.24 -11.10 9.14
CA TRP A 126 -23.56 -12.39 9.27
C TRP A 126 -24.02 -13.16 10.51
N HIS A 127 -24.25 -12.47 11.62
CA HIS A 127 -24.81 -13.04 12.85
C HIS A 127 -26.23 -13.64 12.69
N ILE A 128 -26.94 -13.34 11.59
CA ILE A 128 -28.29 -13.88 11.30
C ILE A 128 -28.21 -14.98 10.24
N VAL A 129 -27.54 -14.70 9.12
CA VAL A 129 -27.55 -15.60 7.94
C VAL A 129 -26.32 -16.50 7.85
N GLY A 130 -25.28 -16.23 8.64
CA GLY A 130 -23.95 -16.81 8.51
C GLY A 130 -23.94 -18.32 8.65
N ASP A 131 -24.69 -18.88 9.60
CA ASP A 131 -24.71 -20.34 9.83
C ASP A 131 -25.24 -21.11 8.63
N LYS A 132 -26.37 -20.66 8.08
CA LYS A 132 -27.00 -21.31 6.92
C LYS A 132 -26.14 -21.16 5.67
N VAL A 133 -25.61 -19.96 5.43
CA VAL A 133 -24.76 -19.68 4.27
C VAL A 133 -23.45 -20.47 4.36
N ALA A 134 -22.78 -20.46 5.51
CA ALA A 134 -21.55 -21.20 5.75
C ALA A 134 -21.77 -22.71 5.56
N LYS A 135 -22.82 -23.28 6.16
CA LYS A 135 -23.17 -24.70 6.00
C LYS A 135 -23.32 -25.08 4.52
N LYS A 136 -24.10 -24.32 3.75
CA LYS A 136 -24.31 -24.61 2.32
C LYS A 136 -23.01 -24.47 1.51
N CYS A 137 -22.21 -23.43 1.77
CA CYS A 137 -20.91 -23.25 1.12
C CYS A 137 -19.94 -24.40 1.45
N LEU A 138 -19.88 -24.85 2.70
CA LEU A 138 -19.02 -25.94 3.14
C LEU A 138 -19.44 -27.29 2.56
N GLN A 139 -20.73 -27.58 2.48
CA GLN A 139 -21.23 -28.77 1.79
C GLN A 139 -20.71 -28.81 0.35
N ILE A 140 -20.79 -27.70 -0.39
CA ILE A 140 -20.28 -27.62 -1.76
C ILE A 140 -18.75 -27.77 -1.80
N LEU A 141 -18.03 -27.03 -0.95
CA LEU A 141 -16.56 -27.02 -0.94
C LEU A 141 -15.97 -28.38 -0.53
N ASN A 142 -16.60 -29.09 0.41
CA ASN A 142 -16.15 -30.38 0.92
C ASN A 142 -16.68 -31.57 0.10
N GLY A 143 -17.58 -31.36 -0.88
CA GLY A 143 -17.99 -32.38 -1.86
C GLY A 143 -19.35 -33.04 -1.61
N GLU A 144 -20.14 -32.51 -0.68
CA GLU A 144 -21.48 -32.97 -0.31
C GLU A 144 -22.61 -32.18 -1.01
N GLY A 145 -22.29 -31.22 -1.89
CA GLY A 145 -23.28 -30.33 -2.51
C GLY A 145 -22.91 -29.87 -3.92
N SER A 146 -23.85 -29.18 -4.58
CA SER A 146 -23.68 -28.68 -5.95
C SER A 146 -23.61 -27.16 -6.03
N VAL A 147 -22.66 -26.63 -6.80
CA VAL A 147 -22.53 -25.19 -7.06
C VAL A 147 -23.59 -24.65 -8.02
N ARG A 148 -24.28 -25.53 -8.79
CA ARG A 148 -25.24 -25.18 -9.85
C ARG A 148 -26.30 -24.17 -9.40
N GLU A 149 -26.83 -24.35 -8.18
CA GLU A 149 -27.86 -23.50 -7.58
C GLU A 149 -27.45 -22.01 -7.53
N PHE A 150 -26.16 -21.73 -7.38
CA PHE A 150 -25.63 -20.36 -7.26
C PHE A 150 -24.88 -19.89 -8.51
N ASN A 151 -24.79 -20.74 -9.55
CA ASN A 151 -23.89 -20.53 -10.70
C ASN A 151 -24.55 -19.81 -11.90
N HIS A 152 -25.74 -19.22 -11.71
CA HIS A 152 -26.35 -18.34 -12.70
C HIS A 152 -25.79 -16.91 -12.63
N THR A 153 -25.32 -16.38 -13.76
CA THR A 153 -24.55 -15.14 -13.84
C THR A 153 -25.15 -14.15 -14.85
N LEU A 154 -25.22 -12.87 -14.50
CA LEU A 154 -25.65 -11.82 -15.44
C LEU A 154 -24.45 -11.21 -16.18
N ILE A 155 -24.53 -11.04 -17.49
CA ILE A 155 -23.52 -10.35 -18.30
C ILE A 155 -23.92 -8.87 -18.43
N ALA A 156 -23.21 -8.00 -17.72
CA ALA A 156 -23.35 -6.56 -17.86
C ALA A 156 -22.39 -6.01 -18.93
N LEU A 157 -22.90 -5.16 -19.82
CA LEU A 157 -22.14 -4.63 -20.96
C LEU A 157 -21.60 -3.23 -20.66
N ILE A 158 -20.29 -3.05 -20.78
CA ILE A 158 -19.63 -1.76 -20.59
C ILE A 158 -19.02 -1.29 -21.92
N PRO A 159 -19.40 -0.11 -22.46
CA PRO A 159 -18.81 0.41 -23.69
C PRO A 159 -17.29 0.60 -23.59
N LYS A 160 -16.53 0.05 -24.56
CA LYS A 160 -15.09 0.29 -24.69
C LYS A 160 -14.82 1.64 -25.37
N VAL A 161 -15.67 2.03 -26.31
CA VAL A 161 -15.57 3.28 -27.08
C VAL A 161 -16.64 4.30 -26.65
N LYS A 162 -16.58 5.53 -27.19
CA LYS A 162 -17.51 6.62 -26.81
C LYS A 162 -18.93 6.39 -27.35
N MET A 163 -19.05 5.83 -28.55
CA MET A 163 -20.30 5.53 -29.23
C MET A 163 -20.18 4.14 -29.85
N PRO A 164 -20.52 3.07 -29.11
CA PRO A 164 -20.42 1.72 -29.65
C PRO A 164 -21.53 1.47 -30.67
N THR A 165 -21.18 0.89 -31.81
CA THR A 165 -22.08 0.56 -32.93
C THR A 165 -22.15 -0.95 -33.19
N ILE A 166 -21.24 -1.75 -32.65
CA ILE A 166 -21.21 -3.22 -32.77
C ILE A 166 -21.02 -3.90 -31.42
N VAL A 167 -21.46 -5.16 -31.29
CA VAL A 167 -21.41 -5.89 -30.01
C VAL A 167 -19.98 -6.08 -29.47
N SER A 168 -18.98 -6.25 -30.34
CA SER A 168 -17.57 -6.46 -29.94
C SER A 168 -16.94 -5.25 -29.23
N GLU A 169 -17.52 -4.05 -29.40
CA GLU A 169 -17.12 -2.81 -28.73
C GLU A 169 -17.61 -2.70 -27.29
N PHE A 170 -18.38 -3.68 -26.81
CA PHE A 170 -18.72 -3.82 -25.41
C PHE A 170 -17.76 -4.78 -24.71
N ARG A 171 -17.47 -4.49 -23.44
CA ARG A 171 -16.77 -5.39 -22.52
C ARG A 171 -17.82 -6.12 -21.68
N PRO A 172 -17.89 -7.46 -21.72
CA PRO A 172 -18.75 -8.22 -20.83
C PRO A 172 -18.16 -8.24 -19.41
N ILE A 173 -18.98 -7.99 -18.40
CA ILE A 173 -18.66 -8.17 -16.99
C ILE A 173 -19.66 -9.13 -16.37
N SER A 174 -19.16 -10.20 -15.78
CA SER A 174 -19.93 -11.25 -15.13
C SER A 174 -20.33 -10.84 -13.70
N LEU A 175 -21.62 -10.60 -13.48
CA LEU A 175 -22.21 -10.33 -12.18
C LEU A 175 -22.62 -11.65 -11.52
N CYS A 176 -21.68 -12.26 -10.79
CA CYS A 176 -21.96 -13.49 -10.02
C CYS A 176 -22.62 -13.17 -8.67
N THR A 177 -23.41 -14.10 -8.13
CA THR A 177 -23.97 -14.01 -6.78
C THR A 177 -22.87 -13.91 -5.72
N THR A 178 -23.18 -13.31 -4.57
CA THR A 178 -22.20 -13.19 -3.47
C THR A 178 -21.84 -14.56 -2.91
N VAL A 179 -22.81 -15.48 -2.79
CA VAL A 179 -22.58 -16.85 -2.31
C VAL A 179 -21.61 -17.60 -3.22
N TYR A 180 -21.81 -17.57 -4.55
CA TYR A 180 -20.85 -18.16 -5.48
C TYR A 180 -19.46 -17.50 -5.36
N LYS A 181 -19.39 -16.17 -5.23
CA LYS A 181 -18.12 -15.47 -5.05
C LYS A 181 -17.39 -15.94 -3.78
N MET A 182 -18.10 -16.33 -2.72
CA MET A 182 -17.49 -16.87 -1.50
C MET A 182 -16.83 -18.21 -1.79
N ILE A 183 -17.57 -19.13 -2.43
CA ILE A 183 -17.05 -20.45 -2.85
C ILE A 183 -15.81 -20.29 -3.74
N ALA A 184 -15.96 -19.56 -4.86
CA ALA A 184 -14.90 -19.39 -5.84
C ALA A 184 -13.67 -18.66 -5.27
N LYS A 185 -13.86 -17.68 -4.38
CA LYS A 185 -12.75 -16.94 -3.76
C LYS A 185 -12.04 -17.78 -2.70
N THR A 186 -12.74 -18.66 -2.00
CA THR A 186 -12.12 -19.60 -1.04
C THR A 186 -11.21 -20.59 -1.77
N ILE A 187 -11.69 -21.17 -2.88
CA ILE A 187 -10.86 -22.01 -3.77
C ILE A 187 -9.67 -21.22 -4.32
N ALA A 188 -9.90 -19.99 -4.79
CA ALA A 188 -8.84 -19.14 -5.30
C ALA A 188 -7.78 -18.79 -4.24
N ASN A 189 -8.19 -18.59 -2.98
CA ASN A 189 -7.27 -18.30 -1.89
C ASN A 189 -6.33 -19.47 -1.62
N ARG A 190 -6.82 -20.71 -1.66
CA ARG A 190 -5.96 -21.90 -1.59
C ARG A 190 -5.07 -22.05 -2.81
N LEU A 191 -5.60 -21.87 -4.03
CA LEU A 191 -4.81 -21.94 -5.26
C LEU A 191 -3.61 -20.98 -5.26
N LYS A 192 -3.76 -19.77 -4.71
CA LYS A 192 -2.67 -18.77 -4.63
C LYS A 192 -1.45 -19.26 -3.86
N THR A 193 -1.63 -20.15 -2.89
CA THR A 193 -0.54 -20.65 -2.04
C THR A 193 0.50 -21.44 -2.85
N VAL A 194 0.06 -22.11 -3.92
CA VAL A 194 0.93 -22.91 -4.80
C VAL A 194 1.27 -22.20 -6.11
N LEU A 195 0.54 -21.13 -6.46
CA LEU A 195 0.59 -20.49 -7.79
C LEU A 195 1.99 -19.99 -8.20
N SER A 196 2.81 -19.56 -7.23
CA SER A 196 4.19 -19.11 -7.50
C SER A 196 5.11 -20.22 -8.03
N HIS A 197 4.80 -21.49 -7.73
CA HIS A 197 5.51 -22.67 -8.22
C HIS A 197 4.98 -23.14 -9.58
N VAL A 198 3.72 -22.82 -9.88
CA VAL A 198 3.04 -23.22 -11.12
C VAL A 198 3.37 -22.30 -12.28
N ILE A 199 3.38 -20.98 -12.02
CA ILE A 199 3.47 -19.97 -13.06
C ILE A 199 4.94 -19.54 -13.24
N THR A 200 5.48 -19.59 -14.45
CA THR A 200 6.86 -19.18 -14.75
C THR A 200 7.11 -17.70 -14.41
N GLU A 201 8.34 -17.35 -14.01
CA GLU A 201 8.74 -15.99 -13.59
C GLU A 201 8.56 -14.89 -14.65
N THR A 202 8.43 -15.25 -15.93
CA THR A 202 8.16 -14.33 -17.05
C THR A 202 6.72 -13.81 -17.05
N GLN A 203 5.82 -14.43 -16.27
CA GLN A 203 4.46 -13.98 -16.04
C GLN A 203 4.32 -13.29 -14.67
N SER A 204 4.07 -11.98 -14.69
CA SER A 204 4.02 -11.16 -13.46
C SER A 204 2.61 -10.76 -13.01
N ALA A 205 1.55 -11.07 -13.78
CA ALA A 205 0.20 -10.68 -13.41
C ALA A 205 -0.41 -11.64 -12.37
N PHE A 206 -1.12 -11.07 -11.39
CA PHE A 206 -1.91 -11.78 -10.36
C PHE A 206 -1.16 -12.83 -9.49
N VAL A 207 0.14 -13.04 -9.68
CA VAL A 207 0.94 -13.92 -8.82
C VAL A 207 1.42 -13.13 -7.59
N PRO A 208 1.22 -13.66 -6.35
CA PRO A 208 1.73 -13.03 -5.14
C PRO A 208 3.23 -12.73 -5.25
N ASN A 209 3.67 -11.61 -4.67
CA ASN A 209 5.07 -11.17 -4.63
C ASN A 209 5.75 -10.88 -5.99
N ARG A 210 4.99 -10.86 -7.10
CA ARG A 210 5.44 -10.34 -8.40
C ARG A 210 4.87 -8.94 -8.63
N MET A 211 5.67 -8.02 -9.17
CA MET A 211 5.18 -6.68 -9.49
C MET A 211 5.23 -6.45 -10.99
N ILE A 212 4.22 -5.75 -11.49
CA ILE A 212 4.16 -5.25 -12.88
C ILE A 212 5.44 -4.51 -13.30
N LEU A 213 6.11 -3.83 -12.35
CA LEU A 213 7.32 -3.06 -12.61
C LEU A 213 8.53 -3.93 -12.96
N ASP A 214 8.58 -5.20 -12.53
CA ASP A 214 9.69 -6.09 -12.89
C ASP A 214 9.69 -6.37 -14.39
N ASN A 215 8.51 -6.67 -14.95
CA ASN A 215 8.33 -6.84 -16.39
C ASN A 215 8.66 -5.56 -17.15
N VAL A 216 8.25 -4.39 -16.64
CA VAL A 216 8.60 -3.12 -17.28
C VAL A 216 10.11 -2.90 -17.29
N MET A 217 10.80 -3.13 -16.17
CA MET A 217 12.24 -2.96 -16.06
C MET A 217 13.00 -3.96 -16.95
N ALA A 218 12.61 -5.23 -16.95
CA ALA A 218 13.19 -6.26 -17.81
C ALA A 218 12.97 -5.93 -19.30
N ALA A 219 11.73 -5.62 -19.70
CA ALA A 219 11.40 -5.24 -21.07
C ALA A 219 12.19 -4.02 -21.53
N PHE A 220 12.33 -3.01 -20.68
CA PHE A 220 13.10 -1.80 -20.99
C PHE A 220 14.60 -2.11 -21.21
N GLU A 221 15.21 -2.97 -20.40
CA GLU A 221 16.60 -3.38 -20.60
C GLU A 221 16.81 -4.20 -21.87
N ILE A 222 15.89 -5.13 -22.16
CA ILE A 222 15.93 -5.95 -23.38
C ILE A 222 15.75 -5.07 -24.62
N MET A 223 14.75 -4.18 -24.62
CA MET A 223 14.50 -3.25 -25.73
C MET A 223 15.67 -2.28 -25.98
N ASN A 224 16.33 -1.78 -24.93
CA ASN A 224 17.55 -0.98 -25.09
C ASN A 224 18.70 -1.78 -25.70
N THR A 225 18.78 -3.09 -25.40
CA THR A 225 19.79 -3.99 -25.99
C THR A 225 19.52 -4.20 -27.48
N ILE A 226 18.29 -4.52 -27.86
CA ILE A 226 17.86 -4.67 -29.26
C ILE A 226 18.15 -3.39 -30.05
N LYS A 227 17.87 -2.20 -29.48
CA LYS A 227 18.19 -0.92 -30.14
C LYS A 227 19.67 -0.56 -30.15
N GLY A 228 20.48 -1.22 -29.32
CA GLY A 228 21.94 -1.08 -29.31
C GLY A 228 22.61 -1.79 -30.49
N VAL A 229 21.95 -2.78 -31.09
CA VAL A 229 22.47 -3.57 -32.23
C VAL A 229 22.39 -2.74 -33.52
N LYS A 230 23.45 -2.00 -33.83
CA LYS A 230 23.51 -1.10 -35.00
C LYS A 230 24.23 -1.68 -36.22
N LYS A 231 25.02 -2.73 -36.04
CA LYS A 231 25.84 -3.37 -37.08
C LYS A 231 25.86 -4.89 -36.83
N GLY A 232 26.19 -5.66 -37.86
CA GLY A 232 26.25 -7.13 -37.82
C GLY A 232 25.04 -7.79 -38.48
N ARG A 233 25.17 -9.09 -38.77
CA ARG A 233 24.14 -9.91 -39.45
C ARG A 233 23.04 -10.43 -38.52
N ASP A 234 23.30 -10.43 -37.21
CA ASP A 234 22.34 -10.91 -36.21
C ASP A 234 21.25 -9.84 -35.96
N VAL A 235 20.12 -9.98 -36.65
CA VAL A 235 18.93 -9.14 -36.43
C VAL A 235 18.11 -9.71 -35.26
N GLN A 236 17.62 -8.83 -34.40
CA GLN A 236 16.77 -9.16 -33.26
C GLN A 236 15.41 -8.50 -33.41
N MET A 237 14.37 -9.13 -32.89
CA MET A 237 13.01 -8.61 -32.92
C MET A 237 12.33 -8.63 -31.55
N ALA A 238 11.42 -7.68 -31.37
CA ALA A 238 10.47 -7.64 -30.28
C ALA A 238 9.05 -7.60 -30.85
N LEU A 239 8.23 -8.58 -30.49
CA LEU A 239 6.86 -8.75 -30.97
C LEU A 239 5.88 -8.55 -29.81
N LYS A 240 5.05 -7.52 -29.91
CA LYS A 240 3.97 -7.28 -28.96
C LYS A 240 2.70 -7.94 -29.49
N LEU A 241 2.13 -8.86 -28.71
CA LEU A 241 0.92 -9.59 -29.08
C LEU A 241 -0.31 -9.03 -28.36
N ASP A 242 -1.44 -9.02 -29.06
CA ASP A 242 -2.77 -8.73 -28.52
C ASP A 242 -3.66 -9.97 -28.66
N MET A 243 -4.28 -10.43 -27.57
CA MET A 243 -5.14 -11.62 -27.59
C MET A 243 -6.61 -11.23 -27.77
N ALA A 244 -7.27 -11.78 -28.80
CA ALA A 244 -8.67 -11.51 -29.09
C ALA A 244 -9.58 -12.22 -28.07
N LYS A 245 -10.28 -11.42 -27.24
CA LYS A 245 -11.27 -11.93 -26.26
C LYS A 245 -10.67 -13.00 -25.33
N ALA A 246 -9.48 -12.72 -24.79
CA ALA A 246 -8.61 -13.69 -24.11
C ALA A 246 -9.30 -14.58 -23.06
N TYR A 247 -10.18 -14.02 -22.21
CA TYR A 247 -10.91 -14.80 -21.21
C TYR A 247 -12.02 -15.64 -21.83
N ASP A 248 -12.73 -15.10 -22.82
CA ASP A 248 -13.99 -15.66 -23.31
C ASP A 248 -13.79 -16.90 -24.19
N ARG A 249 -12.56 -17.12 -24.69
CA ARG A 249 -12.23 -18.21 -25.62
C ARG A 249 -11.50 -19.41 -25.00
N VAL A 250 -11.15 -19.38 -23.72
CA VAL A 250 -10.38 -20.45 -23.07
C VAL A 250 -11.13 -21.78 -23.12
N GLU A 251 -10.55 -22.79 -23.78
CA GLU A 251 -11.12 -24.14 -23.84
C GLU A 251 -10.97 -24.87 -22.50
N TRP A 252 -12.10 -25.33 -21.95
CA TRP A 252 -12.15 -25.99 -20.64
C TRP A 252 -11.46 -27.34 -20.62
N VAL A 253 -11.53 -28.09 -21.73
CA VAL A 253 -10.90 -29.40 -21.87
C VAL A 253 -9.38 -29.28 -21.74
N PHE A 254 -8.78 -28.30 -22.43
CA PHE A 254 -7.36 -27.99 -22.31
C PHE A 254 -6.99 -27.56 -20.88
N LEU A 255 -7.75 -26.64 -20.28
CA LEU A 255 -7.48 -26.17 -18.92
C LEU A 255 -7.47 -27.34 -17.90
N ARG A 256 -8.43 -28.27 -18.03
CA ARG A 256 -8.49 -29.49 -17.21
C ARG A 256 -7.24 -30.35 -17.40
N ALA A 257 -6.85 -30.61 -18.65
CA ALA A 257 -5.68 -31.42 -18.97
C ALA A 257 -4.38 -30.78 -18.46
N MET A 258 -4.25 -29.46 -18.61
CA MET A 258 -3.11 -28.68 -18.11
C MET A 258 -2.96 -28.80 -16.59
N MET A 259 -4.04 -28.63 -15.82
CA MET A 259 -3.98 -28.78 -14.36
C MET A 259 -3.56 -30.20 -13.94
N LEU A 260 -4.10 -31.23 -14.60
CA LEU A 260 -3.70 -32.62 -14.32
C LEU A 260 -2.22 -32.84 -14.65
N LYS A 261 -1.74 -32.33 -15.78
CA LYS A 261 -0.32 -32.46 -16.20
C LYS A 261 0.64 -31.74 -15.26
N LEU A 262 0.21 -30.62 -14.67
CA LEU A 262 0.96 -29.89 -13.64
C LEU A 262 1.03 -30.64 -12.31
N GLY A 263 0.23 -31.70 -12.12
CA GLY A 263 0.22 -32.55 -10.93
C GLY A 263 -0.89 -32.25 -9.93
N PHE A 264 -1.88 -31.41 -10.27
CA PHE A 264 -3.03 -31.21 -9.39
C PHE A 264 -3.86 -32.49 -9.26
N SER A 265 -4.31 -32.81 -8.04
CA SER A 265 -5.20 -33.94 -7.79
C SER A 265 -6.49 -33.85 -8.60
N ALA A 266 -6.97 -34.97 -9.12
CA ALA A 266 -8.22 -35.05 -9.87
C ALA A 266 -9.43 -34.52 -9.06
N THR A 267 -9.43 -34.74 -7.75
CA THR A 267 -10.47 -34.22 -6.85
C THR A 267 -10.48 -32.70 -6.79
N TRP A 268 -9.29 -32.09 -6.71
CA TRP A 268 -9.14 -30.63 -6.76
C TRP A 268 -9.58 -30.06 -8.11
N VAL A 269 -9.11 -30.70 -9.20
CA VAL A 269 -9.49 -30.33 -10.57
C VAL A 269 -11.00 -30.38 -10.76
N SER A 270 -11.67 -31.43 -10.27
CA SER A 270 -13.14 -31.54 -10.35
C SER A 270 -13.84 -30.35 -9.70
N LYS A 271 -13.44 -29.97 -8.48
CA LYS A 271 -14.03 -28.81 -7.77
C LYS A 271 -13.87 -27.50 -8.55
N VAL A 272 -12.71 -27.29 -9.17
CA VAL A 272 -12.45 -26.14 -10.04
C VAL A 272 -13.32 -26.19 -11.30
N MET A 273 -13.40 -27.36 -11.95
CA MET A 273 -14.20 -27.55 -13.15
C MET A 273 -15.68 -27.33 -12.89
N ASP A 274 -16.23 -27.82 -11.78
CA ASP A 274 -17.63 -27.61 -11.39
C ASP A 274 -17.98 -26.13 -11.31
N CYS A 275 -17.06 -25.28 -10.83
CA CYS A 275 -17.27 -23.85 -10.79
C CYS A 275 -17.42 -23.24 -12.18
N ILE A 276 -16.64 -23.67 -13.17
CA ILE A 276 -16.62 -23.04 -14.50
C ILE A 276 -17.59 -23.71 -15.50
N SER A 277 -17.73 -25.03 -15.46
CA SER A 277 -18.47 -25.79 -16.48
C SER A 277 -19.98 -25.81 -16.27
N THR A 278 -20.44 -25.55 -15.03
CA THR A 278 -21.86 -25.58 -14.69
C THR A 278 -22.54 -24.21 -14.71
N THR A 279 -21.84 -23.17 -15.15
CA THR A 279 -22.35 -21.80 -15.15
C THR A 279 -23.40 -21.61 -16.24
N THR A 280 -24.40 -20.76 -16.00
CA THR A 280 -25.33 -20.28 -17.03
C THR A 280 -25.33 -18.75 -17.06
N PHE A 281 -25.65 -18.17 -18.22
CA PHE A 281 -25.67 -16.71 -18.39
C PHE A 281 -27.00 -16.18 -18.92
N SER A 282 -27.33 -14.96 -18.50
CA SER A 282 -28.28 -14.08 -19.18
C SER A 282 -27.63 -12.72 -19.41
N VAL A 283 -27.95 -12.04 -20.50
CA VAL A 283 -27.42 -10.70 -20.81
C VAL A 283 -28.27 -9.65 -20.10
N LEU A 284 -27.65 -8.68 -19.44
CA LEU A 284 -28.37 -7.58 -18.79
C LEU A 284 -28.62 -6.46 -19.79
N TRP A 285 -29.85 -6.36 -20.31
CA TRP A 285 -30.27 -5.33 -21.25
C TRP A 285 -31.26 -4.37 -20.61
N LYS A 286 -30.90 -3.08 -20.53
CA LYS A 286 -31.67 -2.01 -19.86
C LYS A 286 -32.13 -2.32 -18.41
N GLY A 287 -31.41 -3.20 -17.72
CA GLY A 287 -31.73 -3.60 -16.35
C GLY A 287 -32.55 -4.90 -16.26
N THR A 288 -32.97 -5.46 -17.39
CA THR A 288 -33.70 -6.72 -17.46
C THR A 288 -32.79 -7.83 -18.01
N PRO A 289 -32.75 -9.02 -17.38
CA PRO A 289 -32.07 -10.19 -17.94
C PRO A 289 -32.78 -10.65 -19.22
N VAL A 290 -32.02 -10.87 -20.30
CA VAL A 290 -32.51 -11.40 -21.58
C VAL A 290 -31.68 -12.61 -22.00
N GLY A 291 -32.36 -13.59 -22.61
CA GLY A 291 -31.78 -14.84 -23.08
C GLY A 291 -31.28 -15.78 -21.99
N HIS A 292 -30.94 -17.01 -22.41
CA HIS A 292 -30.33 -18.03 -21.58
C HIS A 292 -29.22 -18.71 -22.37
N ILE A 293 -27.99 -18.67 -21.86
CA ILE A 293 -26.80 -19.16 -22.55
C ILE A 293 -26.12 -20.20 -21.67
N MET A 294 -25.87 -21.38 -22.24
CA MET A 294 -25.09 -22.45 -21.64
C MET A 294 -23.70 -22.48 -22.32
N PRO A 295 -22.68 -21.88 -21.71
CA PRO A 295 -21.33 -21.87 -22.28
C PRO A 295 -20.71 -23.27 -22.29
N GLN A 296 -19.85 -23.50 -23.28
CA GLN A 296 -18.99 -24.69 -23.40
C GLN A 296 -17.51 -24.36 -23.24
N ARG A 297 -17.16 -23.07 -23.24
CA ARG A 297 -15.82 -22.54 -23.01
C ARG A 297 -15.87 -21.16 -22.36
N GLY A 298 -14.69 -20.65 -22.01
CA GLY A 298 -14.47 -19.29 -21.55
C GLY A 298 -14.50 -19.14 -20.03
N LEU A 299 -13.93 -18.03 -19.55
CA LEU A 299 -13.79 -17.69 -18.14
C LEU A 299 -14.50 -16.38 -17.82
N ARG A 300 -15.21 -16.34 -16.68
CA ARG A 300 -16.02 -15.19 -16.28
C ARG A 300 -15.19 -13.95 -15.91
N GLN A 301 -15.39 -12.84 -16.60
CA GLN A 301 -14.75 -11.56 -16.29
C GLN A 301 -15.38 -10.92 -15.04
N GLY A 302 -14.71 -11.03 -13.89
CA GLY A 302 -15.22 -10.55 -12.59
C GLY A 302 -15.43 -11.66 -11.56
N CYS A 303 -15.26 -12.92 -11.95
CA CYS A 303 -15.17 -14.04 -11.02
C CYS A 303 -13.79 -14.02 -10.31
N PRO A 304 -13.74 -14.23 -8.98
CA PRO A 304 -12.47 -14.28 -8.23
C PRO A 304 -11.49 -15.37 -8.67
N LEU A 305 -11.98 -16.48 -9.22
CA LEU A 305 -11.17 -17.64 -9.61
C LEU A 305 -10.58 -17.52 -11.02
N SER A 306 -11.33 -16.90 -11.95
CA SER A 306 -10.98 -16.82 -13.38
C SER A 306 -9.57 -16.29 -13.68
N PRO A 307 -9.04 -15.25 -13.01
CA PRO A 307 -7.70 -14.73 -13.33
C PRO A 307 -6.62 -15.79 -13.18
N TYR A 308 -6.69 -16.64 -12.15
CA TYR A 308 -5.67 -17.66 -11.88
C TYR A 308 -5.77 -18.84 -12.85
N LEU A 309 -6.99 -19.22 -13.23
CA LEU A 309 -7.21 -20.23 -14.27
C LEU A 309 -6.72 -19.76 -15.63
N PHE A 310 -6.90 -18.48 -15.94
CA PHE A 310 -6.34 -17.88 -17.15
C PHE A 310 -4.82 -17.97 -17.15
N LEU A 311 -4.15 -17.71 -16.02
CA LEU A 311 -2.69 -17.86 -15.92
C LEU A 311 -2.25 -19.30 -16.19
N ILE A 312 -2.95 -20.30 -15.63
CA ILE A 312 -2.64 -21.72 -15.88
C ILE A 312 -2.78 -22.06 -17.37
N CYS A 313 -3.80 -21.53 -18.04
CA CYS A 313 -3.93 -21.69 -19.50
C CYS A 313 -2.75 -21.05 -20.25
N THR A 314 -2.41 -19.80 -19.92
CA THR A 314 -1.27 -19.11 -20.58
C THR A 314 0.08 -19.71 -20.25
N GLU A 315 0.22 -20.45 -19.14
CA GLU A 315 1.45 -21.18 -18.83
C GLU A 315 1.78 -22.21 -19.91
N GLY A 316 0.76 -22.79 -20.57
CA GLY A 316 0.96 -23.65 -21.74
C GLY A 316 1.72 -22.94 -22.88
N PHE A 317 1.46 -21.65 -23.11
CA PHE A 317 2.21 -20.85 -24.08
C PHE A 317 3.66 -20.65 -23.65
N SER A 318 3.89 -20.33 -22.38
CA SER A 318 5.22 -20.21 -21.81
C SER A 318 6.01 -21.52 -21.92
N CYS A 319 5.38 -22.68 -21.67
CA CYS A 319 6.00 -23.99 -21.84
C CYS A 319 6.37 -24.26 -23.30
N LEU A 320 5.48 -23.95 -24.25
CA LEU A 320 5.77 -24.08 -25.69
C LEU A 320 7.00 -23.27 -26.11
N LEU A 321 7.05 -21.99 -25.76
CA LEU A 321 8.15 -21.10 -26.12
C LEU A 321 9.48 -21.55 -25.50
N ARG A 322 9.47 -21.98 -24.23
CA ARG A 322 10.67 -22.51 -23.55
C ARG A 322 11.08 -23.87 -24.09
N GLY A 323 10.13 -24.69 -24.53
CA GLY A 323 10.39 -25.95 -25.23
C GLY A 323 11.16 -25.72 -26.52
N ALA A 324 10.67 -24.80 -27.35
CA ALA A 324 11.33 -24.39 -28.59
C ALA A 324 12.72 -23.78 -28.35
N GLU A 325 12.88 -22.97 -27.30
CA GLU A 325 14.19 -22.43 -26.92
C GLU A 325 15.17 -23.53 -26.48
N ARG A 326 14.73 -24.51 -25.69
CA ARG A 326 15.56 -25.65 -25.27
C ARG A 326 16.02 -26.51 -26.44
N ARG A 327 15.20 -26.65 -27.48
CA ARG A 327 15.56 -27.37 -28.72
C ARG A 327 16.44 -26.55 -29.67
N GLY A 328 16.58 -25.25 -29.46
CA GLY A 328 17.28 -24.36 -30.38
C GLY A 328 16.47 -24.02 -31.64
N ASP A 329 15.14 -24.20 -31.59
CA ASP A 329 14.22 -23.78 -32.64
C ASP A 329 13.99 -22.27 -32.61
N LEU A 330 14.00 -21.70 -31.40
CA LEU A 330 13.93 -20.26 -31.14
C LEU A 330 15.12 -19.82 -30.31
N VAL A 331 15.68 -18.65 -30.62
CA VAL A 331 16.73 -18.03 -29.80
C VAL A 331 16.22 -16.75 -29.16
N GLY A 332 16.09 -16.73 -27.83
CA GLY A 332 15.71 -15.55 -27.06
C GLY A 332 16.78 -14.44 -27.06
N VAL A 333 16.47 -13.30 -26.46
CA VAL A 333 17.42 -12.17 -26.36
C VAL A 333 18.14 -12.20 -25.02
N GLN A 334 19.46 -12.11 -25.07
CA GLN A 334 20.34 -11.94 -23.91
C GLN A 334 20.84 -10.50 -23.83
N VAL A 335 20.68 -9.90 -22.65
CA VAL A 335 21.04 -8.50 -22.39
C VAL A 335 22.56 -8.31 -22.25
N ALA A 336 23.24 -9.30 -21.70
CA ALA A 336 24.69 -9.34 -21.50
C ALA A 336 25.16 -10.80 -21.40
N ARG A 337 26.48 -11.04 -21.50
CA ARG A 337 27.05 -12.37 -21.25
C ARG A 337 26.75 -12.79 -19.81
N GLY A 338 26.24 -14.01 -19.62
CA GLY A 338 25.82 -14.52 -18.30
C GLY A 338 24.43 -14.04 -17.85
N ALA A 339 23.75 -13.19 -18.62
CA ALA A 339 22.34 -12.87 -18.37
C ALA A 339 21.44 -14.04 -18.83
N PRO A 340 20.28 -14.25 -18.17
CA PRO A 340 19.30 -15.20 -18.68
C PRO A 340 18.85 -14.81 -20.09
N SER A 341 18.68 -15.80 -20.96
CA SER A 341 17.97 -15.61 -22.24
C SER A 341 16.49 -15.41 -21.95
N VAL A 342 15.90 -14.37 -22.55
CA VAL A 342 14.48 -14.05 -22.36
C VAL A 342 13.79 -14.11 -23.72
N THR A 343 12.86 -15.06 -23.85
CA THR A 343 12.01 -15.21 -25.04
C THR A 343 10.69 -14.44 -24.93
N HIS A 344 10.18 -14.24 -23.72
CA HIS A 344 8.87 -13.62 -23.51
C HIS A 344 8.71 -12.99 -22.13
N LEU A 345 7.84 -11.98 -22.06
CA LEU A 345 7.32 -11.40 -20.82
C LEU A 345 5.80 -11.25 -20.95
N LEU A 346 5.07 -11.80 -19.99
CA LEU A 346 3.60 -11.80 -19.96
C LEU A 346 3.09 -11.03 -18.76
N PHE A 347 2.01 -10.28 -18.96
CA PHE A 347 1.22 -9.70 -17.89
C PHE A 347 -0.25 -9.96 -18.18
N ALA A 348 -0.74 -11.12 -17.73
CA ALA A 348 -2.01 -11.69 -18.16
C ALA A 348 -2.03 -11.83 -19.69
N ASP A 349 -2.93 -11.12 -20.39
CA ASP A 349 -3.06 -11.12 -21.84
C ASP A 349 -2.03 -10.24 -22.55
N ASP A 350 -1.51 -9.19 -21.89
CA ASP A 350 -0.48 -8.32 -22.46
C ASP A 350 0.86 -9.06 -22.58
N SER A 351 1.25 -9.39 -23.81
CA SER A 351 2.39 -10.27 -24.09
C SER A 351 3.42 -9.57 -24.98
N ILE A 352 4.70 -9.69 -24.65
CA ILE A 352 5.81 -9.26 -25.50
C ILE A 352 6.85 -10.38 -25.63
N LEU A 353 7.18 -10.74 -26.86
CA LEU A 353 8.17 -11.76 -27.21
C LEU A 353 9.46 -11.09 -27.69
N PHE A 354 10.59 -11.73 -27.44
CA PHE A 354 11.92 -11.29 -27.83
C PHE A 354 12.69 -12.46 -28.42
N MET A 355 13.24 -12.31 -29.62
CA MET A 355 14.03 -13.36 -30.24
C MET A 355 14.93 -12.84 -31.36
N LYS A 356 15.79 -13.71 -31.89
CA LYS A 356 16.43 -13.50 -33.19
C LYS A 356 15.37 -13.46 -34.31
N ALA A 357 15.65 -12.67 -35.33
CA ALA A 357 14.72 -12.40 -36.42
C ALA A 357 15.12 -13.15 -37.70
N THR A 358 15.47 -14.44 -37.57
CA THR A 358 15.80 -15.28 -38.73
C THR A 358 14.54 -15.93 -39.30
N ASN A 359 14.57 -16.33 -40.57
CA ASN A 359 13.46 -17.05 -41.19
C ASN A 359 13.11 -18.34 -40.42
N LYS A 360 14.12 -19.06 -39.90
CA LYS A 360 13.93 -20.25 -39.06
C LYS A 360 13.14 -19.90 -37.79
N ASP A 361 13.54 -18.85 -37.07
CA ASP A 361 12.88 -18.43 -35.84
C ASP A 361 11.43 -17.99 -36.13
N CYS A 362 11.19 -17.23 -37.20
CA CYS A 362 9.86 -16.75 -37.58
C CYS A 362 8.91 -17.91 -37.96
N MET A 363 9.37 -18.88 -38.75
CA MET A 363 8.56 -20.06 -39.11
C MET A 363 8.25 -20.94 -37.90
N ALA A 364 9.24 -21.12 -37.00
CA ALA A 364 9.02 -21.84 -35.75
C ALA A 364 7.97 -21.13 -34.88
N LEU A 365 8.06 -19.80 -34.77
CA LEU A 365 7.09 -19.01 -34.00
C LEU A 365 5.67 -19.12 -34.56
N GLU A 366 5.51 -19.02 -35.88
CA GLU A 366 4.19 -19.14 -36.53
C GLU A 366 3.56 -20.52 -36.27
N THR A 367 4.38 -21.59 -36.32
CA THR A 367 3.94 -22.95 -36.00
C THR A 367 3.48 -23.07 -34.53
N LEU A 368 4.18 -22.40 -33.61
CA LEU A 368 3.81 -22.37 -32.20
C LEU A 368 2.52 -21.57 -31.96
N PHE A 369 2.30 -20.47 -32.70
CA PHE A 369 1.05 -19.72 -32.65
C PHE A 369 -0.12 -20.57 -33.08
N GLN A 370 -0.05 -21.21 -34.24
CA GLN A 370 -1.12 -22.08 -34.74
C GLN A 370 -1.43 -23.21 -33.75
N THR A 371 -0.39 -23.88 -33.23
CA THR A 371 -0.54 -24.93 -32.21
C THR A 371 -1.22 -24.39 -30.95
N TYR A 372 -0.82 -23.20 -30.47
CA TYR A 372 -1.40 -22.61 -29.27
C TYR A 372 -2.87 -22.20 -29.48
N GLU A 373 -3.19 -21.60 -30.63
CA GLU A 373 -4.55 -21.17 -30.96
C GLU A 373 -5.51 -22.36 -31.08
N GLU A 374 -5.09 -23.42 -31.79
CA GLU A 374 -5.86 -24.65 -31.99
C GLU A 374 -6.17 -25.38 -30.68
N VAL A 375 -5.17 -25.49 -29.79
CA VAL A 375 -5.28 -26.29 -28.57
C VAL A 375 -6.00 -25.56 -27.44
N THR A 376 -5.73 -24.25 -27.29
CA THR A 376 -6.23 -23.48 -26.14
C THR A 376 -7.52 -22.70 -26.42
N GLY A 377 -7.86 -22.54 -27.71
CA GLY A 377 -8.92 -21.68 -28.21
C GLY A 377 -8.60 -20.19 -28.17
N GLN A 378 -7.46 -19.78 -27.59
CA GLN A 378 -7.02 -18.39 -27.67
C GLN A 378 -6.72 -18.00 -29.11
N GLN A 379 -6.85 -16.71 -29.43
CA GLN A 379 -6.57 -16.22 -30.77
C GLN A 379 -5.77 -14.93 -30.69
N ILE A 380 -4.75 -14.82 -31.52
CA ILE A 380 -3.92 -13.66 -31.71
C ILE A 380 -4.66 -12.67 -32.61
N ASN A 381 -4.64 -11.40 -32.20
CA ASN A 381 -5.13 -10.32 -33.01
C ASN A 381 -3.97 -9.71 -33.79
N TYR A 382 -3.69 -10.24 -34.98
CA TYR A 382 -2.60 -9.77 -35.85
C TYR A 382 -2.70 -8.27 -36.15
N SER A 383 -3.92 -7.73 -36.33
CA SER A 383 -4.14 -6.29 -36.61
C SER A 383 -3.77 -5.34 -35.47
N LYS A 384 -3.80 -5.83 -34.22
CA LYS A 384 -3.44 -5.06 -33.01
C LYS A 384 -2.09 -5.43 -32.44
N SER A 385 -1.55 -6.56 -32.88
CA SER A 385 -0.19 -6.96 -32.60
C SER A 385 0.75 -6.06 -33.41
N ALA A 386 1.98 -5.93 -32.94
CA ALA A 386 2.96 -5.08 -33.60
C ALA A 386 4.35 -5.67 -33.43
N LEU A 387 5.19 -5.56 -34.46
CA LEU A 387 6.55 -6.08 -34.47
C LEU A 387 7.56 -4.94 -34.56
N SER A 388 8.72 -5.05 -33.91
CA SER A 388 9.81 -4.08 -34.07
C SER A 388 11.15 -4.76 -34.18
N LEU A 389 12.00 -4.27 -35.08
CA LEU A 389 13.34 -4.82 -35.36
C LEU A 389 14.47 -3.98 -34.76
N SER A 390 15.64 -4.61 -34.62
CA SER A 390 16.90 -3.94 -34.31
C SER A 390 17.36 -3.04 -35.48
N PRO A 391 18.10 -1.96 -35.21
CA PRO A 391 18.52 -0.99 -36.23
C PRO A 391 19.38 -1.53 -37.38
N ASN A 392 20.01 -2.70 -37.24
CA ASN A 392 20.79 -3.35 -38.29
C ASN A 392 19.94 -4.14 -39.30
N ALA A 393 18.62 -4.21 -39.14
CA ALA A 393 17.73 -4.90 -40.08
C ALA A 393 17.73 -4.22 -41.47
N THR A 394 17.83 -5.04 -42.51
CA THR A 394 17.75 -4.65 -43.92
C THR A 394 16.30 -4.69 -44.42
N ARG A 395 16.02 -4.08 -45.57
CA ARG A 395 14.67 -4.12 -46.17
C ARG A 395 14.20 -5.55 -46.45
N ALA A 396 15.10 -6.43 -46.86
CA ALA A 396 14.82 -7.85 -47.05
C ALA A 396 14.35 -8.54 -45.77
N ASP A 397 14.91 -8.17 -44.60
CA ASP A 397 14.47 -8.72 -43.31
C ASP A 397 13.04 -8.26 -42.99
N PHE A 398 12.68 -7.02 -43.30
CA PHE A 398 11.31 -6.54 -43.13
C PHE A 398 10.33 -7.32 -43.99
N ASP A 399 10.62 -7.45 -45.29
CA ASP A 399 9.72 -8.11 -46.23
C ASP A 399 9.57 -9.61 -45.90
N MET A 400 10.64 -10.28 -45.46
CA MET A 400 10.60 -11.68 -45.00
C MET A 400 9.73 -11.86 -43.76
N ILE A 401 9.91 -11.02 -42.74
CA ILE A 401 9.21 -11.17 -41.45
C ILE A 401 7.73 -10.80 -41.60
N GLU A 402 7.42 -9.76 -42.38
CA GLU A 402 6.05 -9.37 -42.70
C GLU A 402 5.33 -10.48 -43.47
N GLY A 403 6.01 -11.14 -44.42
CA GLY A 403 5.46 -12.26 -45.18
C GLY A 403 5.20 -13.52 -44.35
N VAL A 404 6.00 -13.80 -43.30
CA VAL A 404 5.85 -14.98 -42.45
C VAL A 404 4.85 -14.77 -41.32
N LEU A 405 4.97 -13.66 -40.56
CA LEU A 405 4.18 -13.45 -39.34
C LEU A 405 2.89 -12.66 -39.58
N ASN A 406 2.76 -11.95 -40.71
CA ASN A 406 1.60 -11.11 -41.04
C ASN A 406 1.23 -10.10 -39.93
N VAL A 407 2.24 -9.58 -39.23
CA VAL A 407 2.10 -8.56 -38.17
C VAL A 407 2.67 -7.23 -38.66
N PRO A 408 1.96 -6.11 -38.48
CA PRO A 408 2.47 -4.80 -38.90
C PRO A 408 3.77 -4.44 -38.19
N VAL A 409 4.76 -4.03 -38.98
CA VAL A 409 6.07 -3.63 -38.45
C VAL A 409 6.07 -2.16 -38.05
N VAL A 410 6.39 -1.89 -36.79
CA VAL A 410 6.57 -0.55 -36.24
C VAL A 410 8.05 -0.27 -36.00
N ARG A 411 8.45 0.99 -36.17
CA ARG A 411 9.82 1.43 -35.91
C ARG A 411 10.28 1.09 -34.48
N CYS A 412 9.38 1.22 -33.52
CA CYS A 412 9.64 0.98 -32.11
C CYS A 412 8.31 0.85 -31.36
N HIS A 413 8.22 -0.13 -30.45
CA HIS A 413 7.15 -0.15 -29.46
C HIS A 413 7.30 1.07 -28.57
N GLU A 414 6.39 2.04 -28.59
CA GLU A 414 6.55 3.24 -27.75
C GLU A 414 6.23 2.96 -26.27
N ASN A 415 5.23 2.11 -26.01
CA ASN A 415 4.74 1.84 -24.66
C ASN A 415 4.43 0.35 -24.41
N TYR A 416 4.81 -0.13 -23.23
CA TYR A 416 4.45 -1.43 -22.67
C TYR A 416 3.92 -1.23 -21.25
N LEU A 417 2.77 -1.84 -20.94
CA LEU A 417 2.09 -1.73 -19.64
C LEU A 417 1.90 -0.27 -19.17
N GLY A 418 1.67 0.65 -20.11
CA GLY A 418 1.44 2.07 -19.85
C GLY A 418 2.69 2.90 -19.55
N LEU A 419 3.89 2.33 -19.73
CA LEU A 419 5.18 3.02 -19.58
C LEU A 419 6.01 2.94 -20.86
N PRO A 420 6.90 3.92 -21.09
CA PRO A 420 7.77 3.89 -22.24
C PRO A 420 8.75 2.72 -22.17
N THR A 421 8.98 2.05 -23.30
CA THR A 421 9.93 0.93 -23.42
C THR A 421 11.36 1.37 -23.71
N ILE A 422 11.54 2.57 -24.27
CA ILE A 422 12.84 3.14 -24.68
C ILE A 422 12.86 4.63 -24.33
N ALA A 423 14.03 5.11 -23.88
CA ALA A 423 14.27 6.53 -23.64
C ALA A 423 15.17 7.13 -24.72
N GLY A 424 14.60 7.98 -25.59
CA GLY A 424 15.35 8.76 -26.57
C GLY A 424 16.13 9.94 -25.94
N LYS A 425 16.81 10.74 -26.77
CA LYS A 425 17.55 11.94 -26.32
C LYS A 425 16.65 12.96 -25.60
N GLY A 426 15.37 13.06 -25.98
CA GLY A 426 14.37 13.96 -25.40
C GLY A 426 13.69 13.42 -24.14
N ARG A 427 14.38 13.42 -22.98
CA ARG A 427 13.83 12.88 -21.71
C ARG A 427 12.55 13.58 -21.22
N LYS A 428 12.33 14.85 -21.55
CA LYS A 428 11.09 15.58 -21.20
C LYS A 428 9.91 15.12 -22.04
N GLN A 429 10.11 14.90 -23.35
CA GLN A 429 9.06 14.49 -24.28
C GLN A 429 8.49 13.11 -23.90
N LEU A 430 9.36 12.22 -23.40
CA LEU A 430 8.99 10.89 -22.91
C LEU A 430 7.84 10.90 -21.89
N PHE A 431 7.78 11.93 -21.05
CA PHE A 431 6.82 12.04 -19.94
C PHE A 431 5.76 13.13 -20.16
N GLN A 432 5.66 13.68 -21.38
CA GLN A 432 4.67 14.71 -21.70
C GLN A 432 3.23 14.22 -21.45
N HIS A 433 2.97 12.95 -21.71
CA HIS A 433 1.67 12.32 -21.45
C HIS A 433 1.19 12.46 -19.99
N LEU A 434 2.10 12.59 -19.01
CA LEU A 434 1.73 12.83 -17.61
C LEU A 434 1.10 14.21 -17.44
N LYS A 435 1.68 15.22 -18.08
CA LYS A 435 1.17 16.58 -18.10
C LYS A 435 -0.21 16.63 -18.73
N ASP A 436 -0.40 15.95 -19.85
CA ASP A 436 -1.68 15.90 -20.57
C ASP A 436 -2.76 15.19 -19.75
N LYS A 437 -2.43 14.10 -19.05
CA LYS A 437 -3.34 13.42 -18.10
C LYS A 437 -3.76 14.35 -16.97
N LEU A 438 -2.82 15.07 -16.34
CA LEU A 438 -3.13 16.05 -15.29
C LEU A 438 -4.06 17.16 -15.81
N TRP A 439 -3.76 17.71 -16.99
CA TRP A 439 -4.58 18.74 -17.61
C TRP A 439 -5.98 18.24 -17.93
N LYS A 440 -6.12 17.05 -18.52
CA LYS A 440 -7.42 16.44 -18.83
C LYS A 440 -8.30 16.31 -17.60
N HIS A 441 -7.72 15.88 -16.47
CA HIS A 441 -8.43 15.81 -15.19
C HIS A 441 -8.83 17.19 -14.68
N ILE A 442 -7.90 18.15 -14.64
CA ILE A 442 -8.15 19.51 -14.14
C ILE A 442 -9.20 20.22 -15.00
N SER A 443 -9.12 20.13 -16.33
CA SER A 443 -10.10 20.74 -17.23
C SER A 443 -11.50 20.19 -16.97
N GLY A 444 -11.64 18.87 -16.77
CA GLY A 444 -12.91 18.25 -16.39
C GLY A 444 -13.39 18.58 -14.97
N TRP A 445 -12.57 19.24 -14.14
CA TRP A 445 -12.93 19.73 -12.80
C TRP A 445 -13.12 21.24 -12.73
N LYS A 446 -12.50 22.02 -13.62
CA LYS A 446 -12.62 23.48 -13.69
C LYS A 446 -14.05 23.95 -13.96
N GLU A 447 -14.90 23.09 -14.52
CA GLU A 447 -16.32 23.33 -14.74
C GLU A 447 -17.17 23.18 -13.45
N LYS A 448 -16.56 22.90 -12.28
CA LYS A 448 -17.29 22.53 -11.04
C LYS A 448 -16.93 23.43 -9.86
N LEU A 449 -17.95 23.76 -9.05
CA LEU A 449 -17.84 24.48 -7.78
C LEU A 449 -17.20 23.57 -6.72
N LEU A 450 -15.87 23.60 -6.60
CA LEU A 450 -15.12 22.79 -5.63
C LEU A 450 -14.64 23.64 -4.45
N SER A 451 -14.90 23.18 -3.23
CA SER A 451 -14.33 23.77 -2.01
C SER A 451 -12.81 23.54 -1.93
N ARG A 452 -12.12 24.30 -1.07
CA ARG A 452 -10.67 24.11 -0.84
C ARG A 452 -10.34 22.74 -0.28
N ALA A 453 -11.17 22.21 0.63
CA ALA A 453 -10.99 20.86 1.15
C ALA A 453 -11.18 19.81 0.05
N GLY A 454 -12.16 20.00 -0.85
CA GLY A 454 -12.35 19.15 -2.02
C GLY A 454 -11.15 19.17 -2.97
N LYS A 455 -10.55 20.34 -3.22
CA LYS A 455 -9.32 20.46 -4.01
C LYS A 455 -8.12 19.76 -3.37
N GLU A 456 -7.97 19.84 -2.05
CA GLU A 456 -6.87 19.15 -1.31
C GLU A 456 -6.96 17.64 -1.57
N ILE A 457 -8.15 17.08 -1.44
CA ILE A 457 -8.41 15.65 -1.66
C ILE A 457 -8.13 15.26 -3.10
N LEU A 458 -8.60 16.03 -4.09
CA LEU A 458 -8.37 15.73 -5.51
C LEU A 458 -6.89 15.80 -5.90
N ILE A 459 -6.14 16.76 -5.36
CA ILE A 459 -4.69 16.84 -5.58
C ILE A 459 -4.01 15.58 -5.05
N LYS A 460 -4.28 15.21 -3.79
CA LYS A 460 -3.61 14.08 -3.14
C LYS A 460 -4.01 12.72 -3.70
N ALA A 461 -5.30 12.49 -3.88
CA ALA A 461 -5.85 11.19 -4.26
C ALA A 461 -5.78 10.93 -5.77
N VAL A 462 -5.73 11.98 -6.60
CA VAL A 462 -5.74 11.83 -8.06
C VAL A 462 -4.49 12.43 -8.69
N LEU A 463 -4.25 13.75 -8.58
CA LEU A 463 -3.18 14.40 -9.35
C LEU A 463 -1.77 13.91 -8.96
N GLN A 464 -1.51 13.75 -7.66
CA GLN A 464 -0.23 13.24 -7.15
C GLN A 464 -0.09 11.72 -7.31
N ALA A 465 -1.19 11.01 -7.53
CA ALA A 465 -1.17 9.58 -7.81
C ALA A 465 -0.77 9.27 -9.26
N ILE A 466 -1.18 10.10 -10.24
CA ILE A 466 -0.90 9.91 -11.67
C ILE A 466 0.59 9.62 -11.98
N PRO A 467 1.57 10.42 -11.52
CA PRO A 467 2.97 10.17 -11.86
C PRO A 467 3.61 9.03 -11.05
N THR A 468 2.95 8.49 -10.01
CA THR A 468 3.52 7.50 -9.08
C THR A 468 4.01 6.24 -9.84
N TYR A 469 3.24 5.81 -10.84
CA TYR A 469 3.57 4.61 -11.62
C TYR A 469 4.87 4.81 -12.42
N SER A 470 5.01 5.92 -13.15
CA SER A 470 6.24 6.25 -13.88
C SER A 470 7.42 6.55 -12.96
N MET A 471 7.19 7.25 -11.84
CA MET A 471 8.23 7.54 -10.85
C MET A 471 8.80 6.28 -10.19
N SER A 472 8.10 5.14 -10.26
CA SER A 472 8.60 3.91 -9.65
C SER A 472 9.72 3.25 -10.45
N CYS A 473 9.84 3.52 -11.75
CA CYS A 473 10.92 3.01 -12.61
C CYS A 473 11.87 4.10 -13.12
N PHE A 474 11.42 5.35 -13.18
CA PHE A 474 12.15 6.44 -13.81
C PHE A 474 12.36 7.62 -12.87
N ARG A 475 13.56 8.21 -12.95
CA ARG A 475 13.86 9.53 -12.38
C ARG A 475 13.30 10.60 -13.31
N ILE A 476 12.15 11.16 -12.96
CA ILE A 476 11.51 12.23 -13.74
C ILE A 476 12.41 13.48 -13.71
N PRO A 477 12.62 14.17 -14.85
CA PRO A 477 13.44 15.37 -14.88
C PRO A 477 12.92 16.45 -13.92
N LYS A 478 13.82 17.08 -13.14
CA LYS A 478 13.46 18.13 -12.16
C LYS A 478 12.60 19.24 -12.76
N GLY A 479 12.88 19.65 -14.00
CA GLY A 479 12.09 20.63 -14.73
C GLY A 479 10.63 20.20 -14.92
N LEU A 480 10.37 18.94 -15.25
CA LEU A 480 9.02 18.41 -15.38
C LEU A 480 8.32 18.31 -14.01
N CYS A 481 9.02 17.91 -12.94
CA CYS A 481 8.46 17.96 -11.58
C CYS A 481 8.00 19.38 -11.22
N LYS A 482 8.79 20.41 -11.53
CA LYS A 482 8.40 21.82 -11.34
C LYS A 482 7.18 22.21 -12.17
N GLU A 483 7.09 21.78 -13.42
CA GLU A 483 5.91 22.02 -14.28
C GLU A 483 4.64 21.37 -13.71
N LEU A 484 4.71 20.11 -13.27
CA LEU A 484 3.60 19.39 -12.65
C LEU A 484 3.16 20.06 -11.33
N ASN A 485 4.13 20.44 -10.48
CA ASN A 485 3.87 21.22 -9.27
C ASN A 485 3.20 22.56 -9.60
N GLY A 486 3.64 23.26 -10.65
CA GLY A 486 3.02 24.50 -11.12
C GLY A 486 1.58 24.31 -11.62
N ILE A 487 1.27 23.19 -12.27
CA ILE A 487 -0.11 22.83 -12.67
C ILE A 487 -0.99 22.61 -11.44
N MET A 488 -0.50 21.82 -10.46
CA MET A 488 -1.22 21.55 -9.21
C MET A 488 -1.42 22.82 -8.37
N ALA A 489 -0.39 23.67 -8.28
CA ALA A 489 -0.45 24.95 -7.58
C ALA A 489 -1.48 25.90 -8.21
N ARG A 490 -1.50 26.01 -9.55
CA ARG A 490 -2.52 26.80 -10.27
C ARG A 490 -3.93 26.28 -9.99
N PHE A 491 -4.13 24.97 -10.00
CA PHE A 491 -5.43 24.36 -9.69
C PHE A 491 -5.87 24.64 -8.23
N TRP A 492 -4.94 24.53 -7.28
CA TRP A 492 -5.16 24.82 -5.87
C TRP A 492 -5.64 26.26 -5.65
N TRP A 493 -4.93 27.24 -6.24
CA TRP A 493 -5.22 28.66 -6.02
C TRP A 493 -6.34 29.23 -6.90
N ALA A 494 -6.70 28.58 -8.00
CA ALA A 494 -7.78 29.05 -8.88
C ALA A 494 -9.12 29.27 -8.14
N LYS A 495 -9.85 30.34 -8.44
CA LYS A 495 -11.16 30.63 -7.83
C LYS A 495 -12.36 30.32 -8.75
N ALA A 496 -12.19 30.43 -10.06
CA ALA A 496 -13.22 30.20 -11.07
C ALA A 496 -12.56 29.80 -12.41
N LYS A 497 -13.36 29.46 -13.43
CA LYS A 497 -12.89 29.18 -14.79
C LYS A 497 -12.05 30.37 -15.30
N ASP A 498 -10.85 30.07 -15.81
CA ASP A 498 -9.88 30.98 -16.43
C ASP A 498 -9.33 32.18 -15.62
N LYS A 499 -9.70 32.34 -14.35
CA LYS A 499 -9.07 33.33 -13.45
C LYS A 499 -7.85 32.74 -12.73
N ARG A 500 -6.65 33.30 -12.99
CA ARG A 500 -5.44 32.99 -12.21
C ARG A 500 -5.66 33.39 -10.76
N GLY A 501 -5.55 32.43 -9.84
CA GLY A 501 -5.60 32.70 -8.41
C GLY A 501 -4.29 33.26 -7.89
N ILE A 502 -4.35 34.12 -6.87
CA ILE A 502 -3.15 34.62 -6.19
C ILE A 502 -2.51 33.48 -5.41
N HIS A 503 -1.23 33.23 -5.67
CA HIS A 503 -0.41 32.28 -4.91
C HIS A 503 0.02 32.97 -3.60
N TRP A 504 -0.60 32.59 -2.49
CA TRP A 504 -0.35 33.24 -1.20
C TRP A 504 0.94 32.74 -0.52
N VAL A 505 1.22 31.45 -0.64
CA VAL A 505 2.44 30.81 -0.11
C VAL A 505 3.12 29.96 -1.17
N LYS A 506 4.43 29.73 -0.99
CA LYS A 506 5.25 28.86 -1.84
C LYS A 506 4.72 27.42 -1.82
N TRP A 507 4.88 26.68 -2.93
CA TRP A 507 4.37 25.32 -3.05
C TRP A 507 5.09 24.36 -2.09
N GLU A 508 6.38 24.59 -1.86
CA GLU A 508 7.24 23.85 -0.93
C GLU A 508 6.67 23.86 0.49
N LEU A 509 6.10 25.00 0.93
CA LEU A 509 5.44 25.08 2.22
C LEU A 509 4.18 24.20 2.28
N LEU A 510 3.41 24.13 1.20
CA LEU A 510 2.24 23.26 1.12
C LEU A 510 2.63 21.77 1.13
N CYS A 511 3.85 21.44 0.68
CA CYS A 511 4.38 20.09 0.71
C CYS A 511 4.82 19.63 2.11
N LYS A 512 5.15 20.55 3.02
CA LYS A 512 5.46 20.21 4.42
C LYS A 512 4.27 19.50 5.07
N SER A 513 4.53 18.65 6.07
CA SER A 513 3.47 17.93 6.78
C SER A 513 2.49 18.91 7.46
N LYS A 514 1.25 18.47 7.72
CA LYS A 514 0.29 19.29 8.48
C LYS A 514 0.83 19.68 9.86
N PHE A 515 1.65 18.83 10.47
CA PHE A 515 2.31 19.09 11.74
C PHE A 515 3.48 20.07 11.60
N ALA A 516 4.12 20.17 10.43
CA ALA A 516 5.11 21.21 10.13
C ALA A 516 4.46 22.49 9.54
N GLY A 517 3.14 22.61 9.58
CA GLY A 517 2.40 23.77 9.09
C GLY A 517 2.09 23.79 7.59
N GLY A 518 2.44 22.75 6.84
CA GLY A 518 2.02 22.60 5.45
C GLY A 518 0.65 21.96 5.32
N LEU A 519 0.35 21.45 4.12
CA LEU A 519 -0.87 20.68 3.85
C LEU A 519 -0.59 19.20 3.62
N GLY A 520 0.68 18.80 3.56
CA GLY A 520 1.10 17.43 3.27
C GLY A 520 0.89 17.04 1.81
N PHE A 521 1.01 17.98 0.87
CA PHE A 521 1.21 17.61 -0.53
C PHE A 521 2.58 16.93 -0.68
N ARG A 522 2.71 15.98 -1.60
CA ARG A 522 4.00 15.33 -1.85
C ARG A 522 4.95 16.25 -2.64
N ASP A 523 6.18 16.36 -2.18
CA ASP A 523 7.29 16.80 -3.01
C ASP A 523 7.59 15.69 -4.02
N LEU A 524 7.34 15.98 -5.29
CA LEU A 524 7.45 14.99 -6.36
C LEU A 524 8.89 14.46 -6.56
N GLU A 525 9.92 15.25 -6.25
CA GLU A 525 11.32 14.82 -6.42
C GLU A 525 11.70 13.87 -5.28
N ALA A 526 11.48 14.27 -4.02
CA ALA A 526 11.75 13.40 -2.88
C ALA A 526 10.90 12.12 -2.93
N PHE A 527 9.65 12.22 -3.39
CA PHE A 527 8.77 11.06 -3.55
C PHE A 527 9.23 10.12 -4.66
N ASN A 528 9.73 10.65 -5.78
CA ASN A 528 10.31 9.84 -6.86
C ASN A 528 11.55 9.07 -6.38
N GLN A 529 12.46 9.71 -5.63
CA GLN A 529 13.64 9.04 -5.09
C GLN A 529 13.27 7.89 -4.15
N ALA A 530 12.30 8.13 -3.27
CA ALA A 530 11.81 7.12 -2.33
C ALA A 530 11.14 5.92 -3.03
N LEU A 531 10.46 6.13 -4.16
CA LEU A 531 9.90 5.04 -4.96
C LEU A 531 10.99 4.22 -5.65
N LEU A 532 12.03 4.86 -6.19
CA LEU A 532 13.18 4.19 -6.81
C LEU A 532 14.00 3.40 -5.77
N ALA A 533 14.19 3.95 -4.58
CA ALA A 533 14.82 3.25 -3.46
C ALA A 533 14.03 1.99 -3.05
N LYS A 534 12.68 1.97 -3.16
CA LYS A 534 11.88 0.76 -2.94
C LYS A 534 12.21 -0.34 -3.94
N GLN A 535 12.47 0.00 -5.21
CA GLN A 535 12.89 -0.98 -6.22
C GLN A 535 14.29 -1.51 -5.92
N CYS A 536 15.21 -0.63 -5.50
CA CYS A 536 16.56 -1.03 -5.10
C CYS A 536 16.53 -1.99 -3.89
N TRP A 537 15.70 -1.71 -2.90
CA TRP A 537 15.49 -2.59 -1.75
C TRP A 537 15.00 -3.98 -2.18
N ARG A 538 14.13 -4.03 -3.19
CA ARG A 538 13.64 -5.30 -3.71
C ARG A 538 14.71 -6.08 -4.46
N ILE A 539 15.50 -5.44 -5.33
CA ILE A 539 16.63 -6.09 -6.01
C ILE A 539 17.61 -6.68 -4.99
N LEU A 540 17.85 -5.97 -3.88
CA LEU A 540 18.68 -6.46 -2.78
C LEU A 540 18.10 -7.68 -2.05
N ARG A 541 16.78 -7.69 -1.80
CA ARG A 541 16.10 -8.78 -1.06
C ARG A 541 15.81 -10.02 -1.92
N THR A 542 15.61 -9.85 -3.23
CA THR A 542 15.26 -10.94 -4.16
C THR A 542 16.26 -10.98 -5.33
N PRO A 543 17.53 -11.36 -5.08
CA PRO A 543 18.59 -11.35 -6.10
C PRO A 543 18.33 -12.36 -7.23
N GLU A 544 17.53 -13.39 -6.98
CA GLU A 544 17.18 -14.43 -7.95
C GLU A 544 16.07 -14.04 -8.92
N SER A 545 15.37 -12.93 -8.68
CA SER A 545 14.34 -12.46 -9.60
C SER A 545 14.91 -12.19 -11.00
N LEU A 546 14.12 -12.46 -12.04
CA LEU A 546 14.53 -12.25 -13.44
C LEU A 546 15.17 -10.86 -13.67
N VAL A 547 14.54 -9.81 -13.13
CA VAL A 547 15.05 -8.44 -13.21
C VAL A 547 16.39 -8.31 -12.51
N ALA A 548 16.55 -8.81 -11.28
CA ALA A 548 17.82 -8.74 -10.56
C ALA A 548 18.95 -9.48 -11.28
N ARG A 549 18.67 -10.66 -11.86
CA ARG A 549 19.65 -11.42 -12.67
C ARG A 549 20.06 -10.69 -13.94
N ILE A 550 19.11 -10.04 -14.64
CA ILE A 550 19.40 -9.18 -15.81
C ILE A 550 20.31 -8.00 -15.42
N PHE A 551 19.96 -7.27 -14.36
CA PHE A 551 20.73 -6.11 -13.91
C PHE A 551 22.12 -6.50 -13.37
N ARG A 552 22.21 -7.63 -12.65
CA ARG A 552 23.48 -8.20 -12.17
C ARG A 552 24.42 -8.49 -13.33
N ALA A 553 23.97 -9.30 -14.29
CA ALA A 553 24.81 -9.67 -15.43
C ALA A 553 25.25 -8.46 -16.26
N ARG A 554 24.39 -7.45 -16.42
CA ARG A 554 24.69 -6.27 -17.24
C ARG A 554 25.57 -5.23 -16.54
N TYR A 555 25.32 -4.94 -15.27
CA TYR A 555 25.88 -3.75 -14.61
C TYR A 555 26.81 -4.08 -13.44
N HIS A 556 26.69 -5.25 -12.83
CA HIS A 556 27.50 -5.62 -11.67
C HIS A 556 27.76 -7.14 -11.57
N PRO A 557 28.43 -7.74 -12.57
CA PRO A 557 28.62 -9.20 -12.61
C PRO A 557 29.52 -9.70 -11.48
N SER A 558 30.52 -8.90 -11.09
CA SER A 558 31.56 -9.30 -10.12
C SER A 558 31.48 -8.59 -8.77
N VAL A 559 30.60 -7.59 -8.62
CA VAL A 559 30.52 -6.76 -7.40
C VAL A 559 29.11 -6.79 -6.82
N PRO A 560 28.96 -6.61 -5.49
CA PRO A 560 27.65 -6.48 -4.85
C PRO A 560 26.84 -5.30 -5.43
N PHE A 561 25.51 -5.43 -5.42
CA PHE A 561 24.60 -4.40 -5.94
C PHE A 561 24.82 -3.00 -5.31
N LEU A 562 25.14 -2.95 -4.02
CA LEU A 562 25.34 -1.68 -3.31
C LEU A 562 26.59 -0.92 -3.78
N GLU A 563 27.61 -1.63 -4.24
CA GLU A 563 28.87 -1.10 -4.77
C GLU A 563 28.80 -0.82 -6.28
N ALA A 564 27.82 -1.38 -6.98
CA ALA A 564 27.66 -1.24 -8.43
C ALA A 564 27.62 0.22 -8.89
N GLU A 565 28.53 0.63 -9.76
CA GLU A 565 28.56 1.99 -10.31
C GLU A 565 27.62 2.18 -11.52
N VAL A 566 27.48 3.43 -11.98
CA VAL A 566 26.66 3.77 -13.14
C VAL A 566 27.24 3.17 -14.44
N GLY A 567 28.56 3.11 -14.58
CA GLY A 567 29.23 2.64 -15.79
C GLY A 567 29.13 3.59 -16.99
N THR A 568 29.65 3.18 -18.15
CA THR A 568 29.83 4.02 -19.34
C THR A 568 28.58 4.14 -20.22
N ASN A 569 27.86 3.05 -20.46
CA ASN A 569 26.66 3.03 -21.29
C ASN A 569 25.40 2.50 -20.56
N PRO A 570 24.93 3.21 -19.53
CA PRO A 570 23.78 2.76 -18.75
C PRO A 570 22.45 3.11 -19.39
N SER A 571 21.47 2.23 -19.19
CA SER A 571 20.08 2.54 -19.49
C SER A 571 19.55 3.68 -18.61
N PHE A 572 18.41 4.23 -19.01
CA PHE A 572 17.75 5.25 -18.22
C PHE A 572 17.17 4.71 -16.89
N ILE A 573 16.71 3.46 -16.86
CA ILE A 573 16.25 2.81 -15.62
C ILE A 573 17.43 2.59 -14.68
N TRP A 574 18.57 2.10 -15.16
CA TRP A 574 19.75 1.91 -14.31
C TRP A 574 20.21 3.21 -13.66
N ARG A 575 20.32 4.30 -14.45
CA ARG A 575 20.61 5.65 -13.90
C ARG A 575 19.58 6.12 -12.86
N SER A 576 18.31 5.72 -13.04
CA SER A 576 17.24 6.05 -12.10
C SER A 576 17.37 5.25 -10.80
N LEU A 577 17.64 3.94 -10.90
CA LEU A 577 17.89 3.07 -9.76
C LEU A 577 19.12 3.51 -8.96
N GLN A 578 20.20 3.92 -9.62
CA GLN A 578 21.40 4.46 -8.95
C GLN A 578 21.07 5.65 -8.04
N TRP A 579 20.21 6.57 -8.48
CA TRP A 579 19.75 7.68 -7.66
C TRP A 579 18.86 7.25 -6.47
N GLY A 580 18.10 6.16 -6.63
CA GLY A 580 17.37 5.52 -5.53
C GLY A 580 18.32 4.80 -4.55
N LYS A 581 19.35 4.13 -5.06
CA LYS A 581 20.38 3.41 -4.30
C LYS A 581 21.13 4.36 -3.37
N GLU A 582 21.45 5.58 -3.80
CA GLU A 582 22.04 6.63 -2.94
C GLU A 582 21.20 6.89 -1.68
N LEU A 583 19.88 7.03 -1.81
CA LEU A 583 18.98 7.24 -0.68
C LEU A 583 18.89 5.99 0.19
N LEU A 584 18.82 4.81 -0.45
CA LEU A 584 18.76 3.54 0.25
C LEU A 584 20.02 3.34 1.12
N ASN A 585 21.22 3.51 0.55
CA ASN A 585 22.49 3.39 1.25
C ASN A 585 22.60 4.30 2.48
N LYS A 586 21.92 5.46 2.50
CA LYS A 586 21.90 6.36 3.66
C LYS A 586 21.09 5.83 4.85
N GLY A 587 20.10 4.97 4.60
CA GLY A 587 19.26 4.38 5.66
C GLY A 587 19.44 2.89 5.90
N LEU A 588 20.31 2.23 5.11
CA LEU A 588 20.73 0.85 5.36
C LEU A 588 21.69 0.77 6.54
N ARG A 589 21.48 -0.27 7.33
CA ARG A 589 22.33 -0.67 8.44
C ARG A 589 22.33 -2.19 8.53
N TRP A 590 23.45 -2.80 8.87
CA TRP A 590 23.52 -4.20 9.26
C TRP A 590 22.87 -4.42 10.62
N ARG A 591 22.14 -5.52 10.74
CA ARG A 591 21.72 -6.14 11.99
C ARG A 591 22.75 -7.23 12.28
N VAL A 592 23.43 -7.11 13.41
CA VAL A 592 24.40 -8.10 13.88
C VAL A 592 23.63 -9.35 14.30
N GLY A 593 23.97 -10.48 13.68
CA GLY A 593 23.65 -11.82 14.14
C GLY A 593 24.95 -12.49 14.57
N SER A 594 25.52 -13.33 13.70
CA SER A 594 26.82 -13.96 13.94
C SER A 594 28.01 -13.01 13.87
N GLY A 595 27.87 -11.81 13.29
CA GLY A 595 28.95 -10.83 13.16
C GLY A 595 30.03 -11.21 12.14
N VAL A 596 29.93 -12.36 11.49
CA VAL A 596 30.92 -12.90 10.56
C VAL A 596 30.92 -12.13 9.24
N SER A 597 29.82 -11.51 8.82
CA SER A 597 29.73 -10.81 7.53
C SER A 597 29.97 -9.31 7.63
N ILE A 598 30.26 -8.79 8.82
CA ILE A 598 30.28 -7.36 9.12
C ILE A 598 31.70 -6.95 9.52
N GLN A 599 32.28 -5.98 8.81
CA GLN A 599 33.56 -5.39 9.18
C GLN A 599 33.36 -4.23 10.18
N VAL A 600 34.17 -4.21 11.24
CA VAL A 600 33.99 -3.30 12.38
C VAL A 600 34.02 -1.81 11.96
N TYR A 601 35.01 -1.41 11.17
CA TYR A 601 35.27 0.01 10.86
C TYR A 601 34.64 0.51 9.55
N THR A 602 34.39 -0.38 8.59
CA THR A 602 33.94 0.02 7.24
C THR A 602 32.42 -0.02 7.09
N ASP A 603 31.77 -1.01 7.72
CA ASP A 603 30.33 -1.26 7.59
C ASP A 603 29.49 -0.41 8.55
N LYS A 604 28.20 -0.26 8.20
CA LYS A 604 27.21 0.47 8.99
C LYS A 604 26.45 -0.51 9.88
N TRP A 605 26.77 -0.64 11.15
CA TRP A 605 26.12 -1.60 12.05
C TRP A 605 25.68 -1.01 13.40
N LEU A 606 26.14 0.19 13.76
CA LEU A 606 25.79 0.83 15.02
C LEU A 606 24.43 1.55 15.02
N PRO A 607 23.69 1.56 16.14
CA PRO A 607 22.45 2.32 16.26
C PRO A 607 22.63 3.84 16.34
N ALA A 608 23.78 4.29 16.85
CA ALA A 608 24.22 5.67 16.90
C ALA A 608 25.76 5.69 16.76
N PRO A 609 26.40 6.79 16.31
CA PRO A 609 25.81 8.06 15.87
C PRO A 609 25.13 7.97 14.49
N SER A 610 24.55 9.06 13.99
CA SER A 610 23.70 9.06 12.77
C SER A 610 24.34 8.53 11.47
N CYS A 611 25.66 8.32 11.46
CA CYS A 611 26.39 7.67 10.37
C CYS A 611 26.31 6.14 10.40
N PHE A 612 25.90 5.55 11.54
CA PHE A 612 25.85 4.12 11.84
C PHE A 612 27.20 3.40 11.80
N LYS A 613 28.31 4.15 11.82
CA LYS A 613 29.67 3.62 11.78
C LYS A 613 30.41 3.95 13.06
N ILE A 614 31.45 3.18 13.34
CA ILE A 614 32.48 3.53 14.31
C ILE A 614 33.21 4.79 13.82
N MET A 615 33.34 5.76 14.72
CA MET A 615 34.05 7.02 14.56
C MET A 615 35.37 7.04 15.34
N SER A 616 35.53 6.15 16.33
CA SER A 616 36.82 5.93 17.00
C SER A 616 37.93 5.58 16.00
N PRO A 617 39.16 6.07 16.20
CA PRO A 617 40.29 5.72 15.34
C PRO A 617 40.57 4.21 15.40
N PRO A 618 40.91 3.58 14.25
CA PRO A 618 41.10 2.13 14.22
C PRO A 618 42.35 1.72 15.00
N GLN A 619 42.15 0.98 16.09
CA GLN A 619 43.22 0.34 16.87
C GLN A 619 43.43 -1.13 16.45
N LEU A 620 42.42 -1.75 15.83
CA LEU A 620 42.49 -3.08 15.24
C LEU A 620 42.64 -3.02 13.72
N PRO A 621 43.11 -4.09 13.05
CA PRO A 621 43.16 -4.16 11.59
C PRO A 621 41.81 -3.83 10.95
N LEU A 622 41.80 -3.16 9.80
CA LEU A 622 40.56 -2.81 9.09
C LEU A 622 39.73 -4.03 8.64
N SER A 623 40.36 -5.20 8.53
CA SER A 623 39.72 -6.47 8.20
C SER A 623 39.01 -7.15 9.39
N THR A 624 39.10 -6.58 10.59
CA THR A 624 38.47 -7.12 11.81
C THR A 624 36.95 -7.20 11.63
N ARG A 625 36.37 -8.32 12.05
CA ARG A 625 34.93 -8.59 11.95
C ARG A 625 34.24 -8.41 13.29
N VAL A 626 32.93 -8.17 13.26
CA VAL A 626 32.16 -7.95 14.50
C VAL A 626 32.16 -9.19 15.40
N CYS A 627 32.25 -10.39 14.83
CA CYS A 627 32.39 -11.63 15.61
C CYS A 627 33.65 -11.67 16.49
N ASP A 628 34.70 -10.94 16.12
CA ASP A 628 35.96 -10.88 16.89
C ASP A 628 35.80 -10.06 18.18
N LEU A 629 34.69 -9.33 18.31
CA LEU A 629 34.32 -8.58 19.51
C LEU A 629 33.51 -9.41 20.51
N PHE A 630 33.26 -10.69 20.20
CA PHE A 630 32.50 -11.60 21.05
C PHE A 630 33.42 -12.38 22.02
N THR A 631 32.88 -12.76 23.16
CA THR A 631 33.46 -13.77 24.06
C THR A 631 33.23 -15.18 23.49
N SER A 632 33.92 -16.18 24.03
CA SER A 632 33.68 -17.60 23.72
C SER A 632 32.25 -18.06 24.03
N SER A 633 31.54 -17.36 24.92
CA SER A 633 30.14 -17.58 25.26
C SER A 633 29.13 -16.86 24.34
N GLY A 634 29.60 -16.21 23.27
CA GLY A 634 28.74 -15.50 22.31
C GLY A 634 28.15 -14.19 22.82
N GLN A 635 28.77 -13.57 23.83
CA GLN A 635 28.37 -12.27 24.39
C GLN A 635 29.36 -11.18 23.99
N TRP A 636 29.00 -9.90 24.14
CA TRP A 636 29.93 -8.79 23.90
C TRP A 636 31.11 -8.83 24.88
N ASN A 637 32.35 -8.72 24.38
CA ASN A 637 33.54 -8.62 25.21
C ASN A 637 33.70 -7.18 25.75
N VAL A 638 32.99 -6.87 26.84
CA VAL A 638 32.91 -5.50 27.40
C VAL A 638 34.28 -4.89 27.74
N PRO A 639 35.24 -5.61 28.37
CA PRO A 639 36.59 -5.07 28.60
C PRO A 639 37.27 -4.62 27.30
N LEU A 640 37.28 -5.49 26.29
CA LEU A 640 37.87 -5.20 24.97
C LEU A 640 37.21 -3.98 24.30
N LEU A 641 35.88 -3.86 24.39
CA LEU A 641 35.14 -2.73 23.81
C LEU A 641 35.56 -1.39 24.44
N LYS A 642 35.74 -1.34 25.77
CA LYS A 642 36.13 -0.13 26.50
C LYS A 642 37.55 0.31 26.21
N ASP A 643 38.45 -0.64 25.89
CA ASP A 643 39.83 -0.31 25.54
C ASP A 643 39.95 0.30 24.13
N ILE A 644 39.06 -0.10 23.21
CA ILE A 644 39.18 0.23 21.78
C ILE A 644 38.30 1.41 21.36
N PHE A 645 37.07 1.52 21.90
CA PHE A 645 36.05 2.46 21.42
C PHE A 645 35.71 3.52 22.46
N TRP A 646 35.25 4.69 22.01
CA TRP A 646 34.70 5.72 22.90
C TRP A 646 33.44 5.26 23.63
N ASP A 647 33.22 5.73 24.85
CA ASP A 647 32.10 5.31 25.72
C ASP A 647 30.73 5.38 25.03
N GLN A 648 30.46 6.42 24.25
CA GLN A 648 29.20 6.56 23.51
C GLN A 648 28.97 5.45 22.48
N GLU A 649 30.05 4.93 21.89
CA GLU A 649 30.01 3.84 20.91
C GLU A 649 29.89 2.50 21.63
N VAL A 650 30.61 2.31 22.74
CA VAL A 650 30.45 1.14 23.60
C VAL A 650 28.99 1.02 24.06
N ASP A 651 28.40 2.10 24.54
CA ASP A 651 26.99 2.14 24.91
C ASP A 651 26.08 1.75 23.74
N ALA A 652 26.36 2.26 22.53
CA ALA A 652 25.61 1.93 21.34
C ALA A 652 25.77 0.46 20.90
N ILE A 653 26.97 -0.13 21.06
CA ILE A 653 27.24 -1.55 20.78
C ILE A 653 26.44 -2.43 21.75
N LEU A 654 26.46 -2.10 23.03
CA LEU A 654 25.76 -2.85 24.08
C LEU A 654 24.22 -2.77 23.96
N GLN A 655 23.68 -1.84 23.16
CA GLN A 655 22.24 -1.80 22.81
C GLN A 655 21.84 -2.86 21.77
N ILE A 656 22.80 -3.50 21.10
CA ILE A 656 22.54 -4.50 20.07
C ILE A 656 22.30 -5.85 20.77
N PRO A 657 21.08 -6.41 20.72
CA PRO A 657 20.80 -7.71 21.33
C PRO A 657 21.52 -8.81 20.55
N LEU A 658 22.27 -9.65 21.28
CA LEU A 658 22.80 -10.91 20.78
C LEU A 658 21.88 -12.03 21.28
N ALA A 659 21.30 -12.80 20.36
CA ALA A 659 20.53 -13.99 20.70
C ALA A 659 21.48 -15.19 20.88
N SER A 660 21.09 -16.16 21.70
CA SER A 660 21.92 -17.35 21.94
C SER A 660 21.99 -18.26 20.72
N LEU A 661 20.95 -18.21 19.87
CA LEU A 661 20.98 -18.73 18.52
C LEU A 661 21.68 -17.69 17.63
N ALA A 662 22.84 -18.05 17.10
CA ALA A 662 23.56 -17.20 16.15
C ALA A 662 22.71 -17.00 14.87
N GLY A 663 21.88 -15.97 14.86
CA GLY A 663 21.11 -15.56 13.69
C GLY A 663 22.05 -15.09 12.56
N HIS A 664 21.54 -15.06 11.33
CA HIS A 664 22.34 -14.57 10.21
C HIS A 664 22.42 -13.03 10.21
N ASP A 665 23.60 -12.51 9.90
CA ASP A 665 23.80 -11.08 9.61
C ASP A 665 22.92 -10.67 8.42
N CYS A 666 22.18 -9.57 8.57
CA CYS A 666 21.33 -9.10 7.48
C CYS A 666 21.25 -7.57 7.41
N LEU A 667 21.01 -7.05 6.21
CA LEU A 667 20.79 -5.63 6.00
C LEU A 667 19.34 -5.26 6.32
N ILE A 668 19.19 -4.21 7.11
CA ILE A 668 17.91 -3.68 7.57
C ILE A 668 17.76 -2.21 7.18
N TRP A 669 16.52 -1.79 6.99
CA TRP A 669 16.16 -0.39 6.87
C TRP A 669 15.92 0.20 8.26
N HIS A 670 16.84 1.05 8.71
CA HIS A 670 16.86 1.55 10.09
C HIS A 670 15.59 2.33 10.51
N TYR A 671 14.92 3.00 9.56
CA TYR A 671 13.80 3.90 9.87
C TYR A 671 12.43 3.20 10.00
N GLU A 672 12.37 1.87 9.91
CA GLU A 672 11.17 1.08 10.16
C GLU A 672 11.47 -0.03 11.16
N ARG A 673 10.55 -0.27 12.09
CA ARG A 673 10.78 -1.18 13.22
C ARG A 673 11.02 -2.61 12.79
N ASN A 674 10.32 -3.08 11.76
CA ASN A 674 10.48 -4.43 11.20
C ASN A 674 11.72 -4.57 10.30
N GLY A 675 12.55 -3.53 10.18
CA GLY A 675 13.72 -3.53 9.31
C GLY A 675 13.39 -3.48 7.81
N MET A 676 12.11 -3.36 7.43
CA MET A 676 11.68 -3.40 6.03
C MET A 676 11.50 -1.99 5.48
N TYR A 677 12.07 -1.73 4.29
CA TYR A 677 11.94 -0.42 3.66
C TYR A 677 10.48 -0.07 3.33
N SER A 678 10.04 1.13 3.70
CA SER A 678 8.77 1.71 3.25
C SER A 678 9.01 3.01 2.47
N VAL A 679 8.19 3.26 1.44
CA VAL A 679 8.26 4.53 0.68
C VAL A 679 7.99 5.73 1.59
N LYS A 680 7.23 5.55 2.67
CA LYS A 680 6.91 6.61 3.64
C LYS A 680 8.14 7.04 4.43
N SER A 681 8.92 6.09 4.96
CA SER A 681 10.16 6.41 5.69
C SER A 681 11.26 6.88 4.74
N GLY A 682 11.41 6.27 3.56
CA GLY A 682 12.33 6.76 2.54
C GLY A 682 12.03 8.19 2.09
N TYR A 683 10.75 8.55 1.91
CA TYR A 683 10.33 9.91 1.58
C TYR A 683 10.68 10.90 2.70
N ARG A 684 10.54 10.49 3.98
CA ARG A 684 10.94 11.31 5.12
C ARG A 684 12.44 11.58 5.10
N LEU A 685 13.26 10.55 4.87
CA LEU A 685 14.72 10.70 4.76
C LEU A 685 15.11 11.63 3.60
N ALA A 686 14.51 11.44 2.42
CA ALA A 686 14.75 12.30 1.26
C ALA A 686 14.37 13.77 1.53
N GLY A 687 13.27 14.00 2.26
CA GLY A 687 12.87 15.34 2.71
C GLY A 687 13.88 15.97 3.66
N LEU A 688 14.36 15.21 4.68
CA LEU A 688 15.37 15.69 5.63
C LEU A 688 16.69 16.06 4.94
N GLU A 689 17.14 15.26 3.98
CA GLU A 689 18.35 15.55 3.20
C GLU A 689 18.21 16.83 2.38
N LYS A 690 17.03 17.07 1.82
CA LYS A 690 16.72 18.30 1.10
C LYS A 690 16.68 19.51 2.03
N ASP A 691 16.12 19.36 3.22
CA ASP A 691 16.04 20.42 4.22
C ASP A 691 17.46 20.78 4.75
N LYS A 692 18.33 19.78 4.99
CA LYS A 692 19.75 19.98 5.36
C LYS A 692 20.50 20.80 4.31
N MET A 693 20.34 20.46 3.03
CA MET A 693 20.96 21.22 1.93
C MET A 693 20.45 22.67 1.83
N SER A 694 19.28 22.96 2.39
CA SER A 694 18.69 24.31 2.39
C SER A 694 18.98 25.13 3.66
N GLY A 695 19.68 24.56 4.66
CA GLY A 695 20.10 25.26 5.88
C GLY A 695 18.99 25.52 6.90
N GLU A 696 17.85 24.80 6.87
CA GLU A 696 16.79 24.96 7.88
C GLU A 696 17.11 24.16 9.18
N PRO A 697 17.15 24.81 10.37
CA PRO A 697 17.51 24.13 11.62
C PRO A 697 16.42 23.18 12.16
N SER A 698 16.82 21.96 12.55
CA SER A 698 15.93 20.86 12.98
C SER A 698 15.16 21.14 14.28
N ALA A 699 15.71 21.93 15.21
CA ALA A 699 15.08 22.22 16.51
C ALA A 699 13.81 23.07 16.42
N ARG A 700 13.65 23.90 15.36
CA ARG A 700 12.42 24.68 15.13
C ARG A 700 11.22 23.82 14.70
N VAL A 701 11.44 22.55 14.31
CA VAL A 701 10.40 21.66 13.80
C VAL A 701 9.51 21.12 14.92
N ASP A 702 10.05 20.86 16.11
CA ASP A 702 9.33 20.12 17.15
C ASP A 702 8.36 21.00 17.97
N LEU A 703 8.78 22.23 18.32
CA LEU A 703 7.91 23.25 18.92
C LEU A 703 6.77 23.66 17.96
N ASN A 704 7.08 23.80 16.67
CA ASN A 704 6.06 24.04 15.63
C ASN A 704 5.12 22.84 15.46
N SER A 705 5.59 21.61 15.69
CA SER A 705 4.79 20.39 15.58
C SER A 705 3.59 20.38 16.53
N LYS A 706 3.82 20.72 17.80
CA LYS A 706 2.78 20.75 18.83
C LYS A 706 1.70 21.80 18.52
N PHE A 707 2.11 23.00 18.09
CA PHE A 707 1.21 24.08 17.71
C PHE A 707 0.21 23.65 16.63
N TRP A 708 0.71 23.07 15.53
CA TRP A 708 -0.14 22.66 14.41
C TRP A 708 -0.99 21.42 14.73
N LYS A 709 -0.44 20.45 15.47
CA LYS A 709 -1.19 19.25 15.91
C LYS A 709 -2.50 19.64 16.62
N LYS A 710 -2.43 20.59 17.55
CA LYS A 710 -3.59 21.09 18.28
C LYS A 710 -4.65 21.72 17.36
N ILE A 711 -4.27 22.57 16.39
CA ILE A 711 -5.22 23.17 15.41
C ILE A 711 -5.95 22.08 14.61
N TRP A 712 -5.21 21.10 14.10
CA TRP A 712 -5.80 20.05 13.27
C TRP A 712 -6.64 19.04 14.07
N ALA A 713 -6.39 18.90 15.38
CA ALA A 713 -7.13 18.02 16.28
C ALA A 713 -8.51 18.56 16.71
N LEU A 714 -8.78 19.86 16.54
CA LEU A 714 -10.06 20.47 16.93
C LEU A 714 -11.28 19.75 16.31
N LYS A 715 -12.35 19.56 17.07
CA LYS A 715 -13.62 18.99 16.57
C LYS A 715 -14.48 20.07 15.90
N ILE A 716 -13.96 20.69 14.84
CA ILE A 716 -14.64 21.74 14.08
C ILE A 716 -14.60 21.46 12.56
N PRO A 717 -15.46 22.10 11.74
CA PRO A 717 -15.45 21.94 10.29
C PRO A 717 -14.09 22.25 9.66
N ASN A 718 -13.68 21.46 8.65
CA ASN A 718 -12.39 21.63 7.96
C ASN A 718 -12.22 23.04 7.35
N LYS A 719 -13.31 23.68 6.90
CA LYS A 719 -13.26 25.07 6.38
C LYS A 719 -12.73 26.07 7.41
N ILE A 720 -13.05 25.88 8.70
CA ILE A 720 -12.60 26.74 9.80
C ILE A 720 -11.15 26.41 10.17
N LYS A 721 -10.78 25.12 10.20
CA LYS A 721 -9.36 24.73 10.37
C LYS A 721 -8.45 25.35 9.30
N PHE A 722 -8.91 25.32 8.05
CA PHE A 722 -8.21 25.97 6.95
C PHE A 722 -8.13 27.48 7.12
N PHE A 723 -9.17 28.12 7.66
CA PHE A 723 -9.14 29.54 7.98
C PHE A 723 -8.08 29.84 9.05
N LEU A 724 -8.08 29.13 10.17
CA LEU A 724 -7.05 29.27 11.23
C LEU A 724 -5.64 29.06 10.71
N TRP A 725 -5.44 28.05 9.85
CA TRP A 725 -4.15 27.78 9.21
C TRP A 725 -3.64 28.99 8.41
N ARG A 726 -4.53 29.69 7.70
CA ARG A 726 -4.17 30.92 6.97
C ARG A 726 -3.91 32.10 7.90
N CYS A 727 -4.61 32.16 9.03
CA CYS A 727 -4.36 33.18 10.04
C CYS A 727 -2.95 33.00 10.65
N ALA A 728 -2.61 31.77 11.01
CA ALA A 728 -1.32 31.45 11.64
C ALA A 728 -0.11 31.65 10.72
N TRP A 729 -0.30 31.60 9.40
CA TRP A 729 0.72 31.93 8.40
C TRP A 729 0.63 33.37 7.87
N ASP A 730 -0.30 34.18 8.40
CA ASP A 730 -0.47 35.59 8.06
C ASP A 730 -0.61 35.87 6.55
N PHE A 731 -1.53 35.14 5.87
CA PHE A 731 -1.82 35.36 4.45
C PHE A 731 -3.33 35.44 4.11
N LEU A 732 -4.15 35.87 5.05
CA LEU A 732 -5.50 36.30 4.69
C LEU A 732 -5.42 37.60 3.86
N PRO A 733 -6.36 37.83 2.91
CA PRO A 733 -6.35 39.03 2.07
C PRO A 733 -6.87 40.25 2.85
N CYS A 734 -6.16 40.66 3.90
CA CYS A 734 -6.44 41.88 4.65
C CYS A 734 -5.71 43.08 4.02
N GLY A 735 -6.13 44.30 4.36
CA GLY A 735 -5.64 45.56 3.78
C GLY A 735 -4.12 45.66 3.72
N GLN A 736 -3.41 45.36 4.80
CA GLN A 736 -1.94 45.41 4.83
C GLN A 736 -1.30 44.45 3.82
N ILE A 737 -1.79 43.21 3.74
CA ILE A 737 -1.21 42.18 2.87
C ILE A 737 -1.54 42.48 1.40
N LEU A 738 -2.75 42.98 1.12
CA LEU A 738 -3.15 43.41 -0.22
C LEU A 738 -2.35 44.64 -0.68
N PHE A 739 -2.08 45.59 0.21
CA PHE A 739 -1.25 46.76 -0.05
C PHE A 739 0.21 46.36 -0.34
N ASN A 740 0.81 45.49 0.48
CA ASN A 740 2.17 44.98 0.26
C ASN A 740 2.31 44.25 -1.09
N ARG A 741 1.21 43.69 -1.62
CA ARG A 741 1.16 43.04 -2.93
C ARG A 741 0.74 43.98 -4.06
N LYS A 742 0.60 45.28 -3.80
CA LYS A 742 0.17 46.31 -4.76
C LYS A 742 -1.21 46.04 -5.38
N ILE A 743 -2.10 45.38 -4.62
CA ILE A 743 -3.48 45.07 -5.04
C ILE A 743 -4.48 46.09 -4.47
N ALA A 744 -4.26 46.52 -3.23
CA ALA A 744 -5.08 47.54 -2.58
C ALA A 744 -4.33 48.88 -2.52
N PRO A 745 -5.02 50.02 -2.62
CA PRO A 745 -4.39 51.34 -2.60
C PRO A 745 -3.95 51.80 -1.20
N THR A 746 -4.52 51.23 -0.15
CA THR A 746 -4.22 51.59 1.25
C THR A 746 -4.18 50.35 2.16
N PRO A 747 -3.29 50.32 3.17
CA PRO A 747 -3.30 49.25 4.17
C PRO A 747 -4.34 49.48 5.29
N ILE A 748 -5.00 50.65 5.34
CA ILE A 748 -5.85 51.07 6.46
C ILE A 748 -7.10 50.17 6.58
N CYS A 749 -7.48 49.84 7.82
CA CYS A 749 -8.66 49.04 8.11
C CYS A 749 -9.96 49.75 7.68
N PRO A 750 -10.79 49.12 6.84
CA PRO A 750 -12.04 49.70 6.34
C PRO A 750 -13.15 49.74 7.39
N LYS A 751 -12.92 49.20 8.60
CA LYS A 751 -13.87 49.21 9.72
C LYS A 751 -13.55 50.29 10.74
N CYS A 752 -12.30 50.37 11.18
CA CYS A 752 -11.91 51.33 12.23
C CYS A 752 -11.26 52.60 11.68
N HIS A 753 -10.78 52.60 10.44
CA HIS A 753 -10.06 53.70 9.78
C HIS A 753 -8.81 54.24 10.52
N ARG A 754 -8.33 53.54 11.56
CA ARG A 754 -7.26 54.04 12.46
C ARG A 754 -5.90 53.39 12.24
N LYS A 755 -5.85 52.10 11.94
CA LYS A 755 -4.61 51.31 11.84
C LYS A 755 -4.59 50.48 10.57
N ALA A 756 -3.40 50.04 10.19
CA ALA A 756 -3.26 49.06 9.12
C ALA A 756 -3.94 47.72 9.47
N GLU A 757 -4.67 47.14 8.52
CA GLU A 757 -5.40 45.89 8.69
C GLU A 757 -4.46 44.69 8.52
N SER A 758 -3.78 44.29 9.60
CA SER A 758 -3.14 42.96 9.71
C SER A 758 -4.19 41.87 9.98
N VAL A 759 -3.81 40.59 9.87
CA VAL A 759 -4.73 39.48 10.22
C VAL A 759 -5.15 39.55 11.68
N LEU A 760 -4.18 39.75 12.58
CA LEU A 760 -4.46 39.94 14.00
C LEU A 760 -5.37 41.15 14.24
N HIS A 761 -5.18 42.24 13.50
CA HIS A 761 -6.07 43.40 13.60
C HIS A 761 -7.51 43.05 13.18
N ALA A 762 -7.68 42.35 12.06
CA ALA A 762 -9.00 42.00 11.55
C ALA A 762 -9.80 41.08 12.48
N VAL A 763 -9.14 40.21 13.26
CA VAL A 763 -9.83 39.22 14.12
C VAL A 763 -9.74 39.48 15.62
N TRP A 764 -8.85 40.36 16.09
CA TRP A 764 -8.61 40.59 17.53
C TRP A 764 -8.48 42.07 17.91
N LEU A 765 -7.61 42.85 17.24
CA LEU A 765 -7.28 44.21 17.70
C LEU A 765 -8.22 45.32 17.20
N CYS A 766 -9.01 45.09 16.16
CA CYS A 766 -9.95 46.08 15.64
C CYS A 766 -11.07 46.34 16.65
N GLU A 767 -11.49 47.60 16.81
CA GLU A 767 -12.55 47.98 17.77
C GLU A 767 -13.87 47.23 17.50
N ALA A 768 -14.21 47.04 16.22
CA ALA A 768 -15.38 46.26 15.81
C ALA A 768 -15.24 44.75 16.12
N ALA A 769 -14.01 44.23 16.22
CA ALA A 769 -13.77 42.86 16.66
C ALA A 769 -13.82 42.76 18.20
N LYS A 770 -13.21 43.73 18.91
CA LYS A 770 -13.26 43.83 20.37
C LYS A 770 -14.68 43.89 20.90
N GLU A 771 -15.59 44.58 20.22
CA GLU A 771 -17.03 44.59 20.53
C GLU A 771 -17.60 43.16 20.67
N VAL A 772 -17.25 42.23 19.77
CA VAL A 772 -17.68 40.83 19.84
C VAL A 772 -17.00 40.11 21.01
N TRP A 773 -15.70 40.33 21.19
CA TRP A 773 -14.95 39.65 22.25
C TRP A 773 -15.38 40.07 23.66
N ARG A 774 -15.70 41.36 23.88
CA ARG A 774 -16.26 41.89 25.14
C ARG A 774 -17.57 41.21 25.54
N ASN A 775 -18.38 40.83 24.56
CA ASN A 775 -19.65 40.13 24.77
C ASN A 775 -19.50 38.60 24.81
N SER A 776 -18.28 38.06 24.75
CA SER A 776 -17.99 36.62 24.75
C SER A 776 -17.24 36.20 26.02
N ALA A 777 -16.96 34.89 26.17
CA ALA A 777 -16.17 34.34 27.27
C ALA A 777 -14.74 34.95 27.39
N TRP A 778 -14.25 35.66 26.38
CA TRP A 778 -12.92 36.27 26.35
C TRP A 778 -12.94 37.79 26.57
N GLY A 779 -14.03 38.37 27.10
CA GLY A 779 -14.15 39.83 27.28
C GLY A 779 -13.09 40.47 28.18
N ASN A 780 -12.76 39.83 29.31
CA ASN A 780 -11.68 40.29 30.19
C ASN A 780 -10.31 40.12 29.54
N VAL A 781 -10.16 39.09 28.71
CA VAL A 781 -8.90 38.71 28.07
C VAL A 781 -8.54 39.66 26.92
N CYS A 782 -9.52 40.13 26.15
CA CYS A 782 -9.28 40.95 24.96
C CYS A 782 -8.71 42.34 25.25
N GLU A 783 -8.82 42.83 26.49
CA GLU A 783 -8.19 44.09 26.92
C GLU A 783 -6.82 43.89 27.57
N VAL A 784 -6.51 42.69 28.08
CA VAL A 784 -5.28 42.41 28.83
C VAL A 784 -4.19 41.80 27.95
N TRP A 785 -4.54 40.90 27.03
CA TRP A 785 -3.55 40.19 26.22
C TRP A 785 -2.87 41.09 25.19
N ARG A 786 -1.58 41.36 25.42
CA ARG A 786 -0.69 42.05 24.48
C ARG A 786 0.04 41.02 23.61
N VAL A 787 -0.51 40.78 22.42
CA VAL A 787 0.03 39.83 21.44
C VAL A 787 0.37 40.54 20.15
N ASN A 788 1.48 40.13 19.51
CA ASN A 788 1.99 40.76 18.29
C ASN A 788 1.61 39.99 17.03
N SER A 789 1.21 38.72 17.16
CA SER A 789 0.79 37.88 16.04
C SER A 789 -0.42 37.01 16.38
N PHE A 790 -1.15 36.56 15.36
CA PHE A 790 -2.21 35.55 15.55
C PHE A 790 -1.64 34.25 16.15
N ARG A 791 -0.37 33.96 15.89
CA ARG A 791 0.29 32.76 16.39
C ARG A 791 0.50 32.80 17.89
N GLU A 792 0.93 33.94 18.42
CA GLU A 792 1.01 34.19 19.86
C GLU A 792 -0.36 34.16 20.52
N LEU A 793 -1.36 34.83 19.91
CA LEU A 793 -2.76 34.79 20.38
C LEU A 793 -3.27 33.35 20.52
N TRP A 794 -3.06 32.55 19.48
CA TRP A 794 -3.49 31.17 19.46
C TRP A 794 -2.70 30.29 20.44
N HIS A 795 -1.40 30.56 20.62
CA HIS A 795 -0.58 29.86 21.61
C HIS A 795 -1.03 30.17 23.05
N ALA A 796 -1.34 31.43 23.36
CA ALA A 796 -1.91 31.81 24.66
C ALA A 796 -3.23 31.08 24.93
N LEU A 797 -4.14 31.06 23.95
CA LEU A 797 -5.40 30.31 24.03
C LEU A 797 -5.18 28.80 24.26
N GLN A 798 -4.15 28.22 23.63
CA GLN A 798 -3.81 26.80 23.80
C GLN A 798 -3.29 26.44 25.19
N LEU A 799 -2.88 27.42 25.99
CA LEU A 799 -2.43 27.26 27.37
C LEU A 799 -3.54 27.53 28.38
N SER A 800 -4.49 28.42 28.03
CA SER A 800 -5.51 28.91 28.97
C SER A 800 -6.89 28.29 28.83
N SER A 801 -7.19 27.57 27.73
CA SER A 801 -8.56 27.18 27.38
C SER A 801 -8.72 25.70 27.00
N SER A 802 -9.91 25.16 27.24
CA SER A 802 -10.29 23.78 26.90
C SER A 802 -10.43 23.57 25.38
N GLY A 803 -10.51 22.32 24.92
CA GLY A 803 -10.67 22.01 23.50
C GLY A 803 -11.98 22.52 22.87
N GLU A 804 -13.05 22.60 23.66
CA GLU A 804 -14.35 23.12 23.23
C GLU A 804 -14.34 24.65 23.11
N GLU A 805 -13.75 25.31 24.10
CA GLU A 805 -13.51 26.76 24.09
C GLU A 805 -12.63 27.18 22.91
N GLN A 806 -11.55 26.44 22.64
CA GLN A 806 -10.72 26.65 21.44
C GLN A 806 -11.53 26.49 20.15
N GLY A 807 -12.48 25.56 20.13
CA GLY A 807 -13.42 25.37 19.03
C GLY A 807 -14.32 26.60 18.83
N LEU A 808 -14.98 27.07 19.88
CA LEU A 808 -15.85 28.25 19.84
C LEU A 808 -15.07 29.51 19.44
N PHE A 809 -13.88 29.72 20.00
CA PHE A 809 -12.99 30.82 19.62
C PHE A 809 -12.71 30.81 18.11
N ALA A 810 -12.44 29.64 17.53
CA ALA A 810 -12.20 29.49 16.10
C ALA A 810 -13.43 29.86 15.25
N TYR A 811 -14.64 29.48 15.71
CA TYR A 811 -15.89 29.89 15.08
C TYR A 811 -16.05 31.42 15.11
N LEU A 812 -15.76 32.06 16.23
CA LEU A 812 -15.84 33.52 16.37
C LEU A 812 -14.83 34.25 15.46
N CYS A 813 -13.57 33.81 15.40
CA CYS A 813 -12.60 34.37 14.44
C CYS A 813 -13.09 34.25 13.00
N TRP A 814 -13.68 33.11 12.64
CA TRP A 814 -14.24 32.89 11.30
C TRP A 814 -15.48 33.77 11.05
N GLY A 815 -16.34 33.92 12.06
CA GLY A 815 -17.49 34.82 12.05
C GLY A 815 -17.06 36.27 11.82
N LEU A 816 -16.09 36.77 12.59
CA LEU A 816 -15.53 38.11 12.47
C LEU A 816 -14.98 38.39 11.06
N TRP A 817 -14.25 37.43 10.50
CA TRP A 817 -13.78 37.52 9.12
C TRP A 817 -14.93 37.63 8.11
N ASN A 818 -16.01 36.88 8.31
CA ASN A 818 -17.18 36.95 7.43
C ASN A 818 -17.95 38.26 7.61
N ARG A 819 -18.16 38.74 8.84
CA ARG A 819 -18.78 40.05 9.15
C ARG A 819 -18.01 41.19 8.49
N ARG A 820 -16.67 41.14 8.54
CA ARG A 820 -15.80 42.08 7.85
C ARG A 820 -16.02 42.04 6.33
N ASN A 821 -16.06 40.85 5.73
CA ASN A 821 -16.24 40.73 4.27
C ASN A 821 -17.63 41.15 3.80
N SER A 822 -18.70 40.77 4.50
CA SER A 822 -20.06 41.16 4.15
C SER A 822 -20.26 42.68 4.24
N PHE A 823 -19.60 43.35 5.20
CA PHE A 823 -19.62 44.81 5.23
C PHE A 823 -18.93 45.44 4.01
N ILE A 824 -17.75 44.94 3.65
CA ILE A 824 -16.93 45.55 2.59
C ILE A 824 -17.49 45.28 1.20
N PHE A 825 -18.01 44.09 0.95
CA PHE A 825 -18.41 43.65 -0.39
C PHE A 825 -19.93 43.64 -0.60
N GLU A 826 -20.73 43.58 0.46
CA GLU A 826 -22.19 43.50 0.38
C GLU A 826 -22.89 44.67 1.10
N GLY A 827 -22.14 45.58 1.76
CA GLY A 827 -22.71 46.69 2.54
C GLY A 827 -23.51 46.26 3.77
N LYS A 828 -23.48 44.97 4.14
CA LYS A 828 -24.29 44.44 5.25
C LYS A 828 -23.63 44.70 6.60
N SER A 829 -24.42 45.18 7.56
CA SER A 829 -24.01 45.32 8.96
C SER A 829 -24.69 44.25 9.82
N GLU A 830 -23.90 43.52 10.59
CA GLU A 830 -24.35 42.55 11.60
C GLU A 830 -23.88 43.05 12.96
N THR A 831 -24.73 42.99 13.99
CA THR A 831 -24.36 43.42 15.35
C THR A 831 -23.49 42.36 16.04
N ALA A 832 -22.75 42.74 17.09
CA ALA A 832 -21.91 41.80 17.82
C ALA A 832 -22.70 40.63 18.43
N ILE A 833 -23.88 40.91 18.99
CA ILE A 833 -24.77 39.92 19.62
C ILE A 833 -25.32 38.94 18.57
N GLN A 834 -25.73 39.44 17.39
CA GLN A 834 -26.21 38.59 16.30
C GLN A 834 -25.14 37.60 15.82
N LEU A 835 -23.90 38.08 15.66
CA LEU A 835 -22.78 37.23 15.27
C LEU A 835 -22.46 36.17 16.33
N LEU A 836 -22.40 36.57 17.60
CA LEU A 836 -22.13 35.66 18.72
C LEU A 836 -23.17 34.55 18.77
N SER A 837 -24.46 34.90 18.77
CA SER A 837 -25.57 33.95 18.75
C SER A 837 -25.47 32.98 17.56
N ARG A 838 -25.23 33.52 16.35
CA ARG A 838 -25.10 32.71 15.13
C ARG A 838 -23.91 31.75 15.17
N MET A 839 -22.75 32.19 15.64
CA MET A 839 -21.54 31.34 15.71
C MET A 839 -21.64 30.28 16.79
N THR A 840 -22.15 30.63 17.97
CA THR A 840 -22.38 29.68 19.07
C THR A 840 -23.38 28.61 18.66
N LYS A 841 -24.50 29.01 18.02
CA LYS A 841 -25.49 28.07 17.47
C LYS A 841 -24.86 27.11 16.45
N LEU A 842 -24.06 27.62 15.51
CA LEU A 842 -23.36 26.79 14.52
C LEU A 842 -22.31 25.84 15.12
N ALA A 843 -21.68 26.22 16.23
CA ALA A 843 -20.76 25.36 16.97
C ALA A 843 -21.52 24.22 17.67
N GLN A 844 -22.63 24.55 18.34
CA GLN A 844 -23.49 23.59 19.03
C GLN A 844 -24.10 22.58 18.05
N GLU A 845 -24.72 23.06 16.97
CA GLU A 845 -25.31 22.23 15.91
C GLU A 845 -24.31 21.23 15.32
N PHE A 846 -23.04 21.63 15.18
CA PHE A 846 -21.98 20.74 14.69
C PHE A 846 -21.55 19.71 15.75
N SER A 847 -21.51 20.10 17.02
CA SER A 847 -21.21 19.19 18.14
C SER A 847 -22.29 18.11 18.24
N ASP A 848 -23.57 18.51 18.24
CA ASP A 848 -24.72 17.62 18.33
C ASP A 848 -24.76 16.62 17.16
N ALA A 849 -24.50 17.11 15.93
CA ALA A 849 -24.45 16.26 14.75
C ALA A 849 -23.34 15.19 14.79
N ASN A 850 -22.21 15.48 15.43
CA ASN A 850 -21.11 14.52 15.60
C ASN A 850 -21.39 13.51 16.73
N ASN A 851 -22.01 13.95 17.82
CA ASN A 851 -22.36 13.07 18.94
C ASN A 851 -23.35 11.97 18.52
N ILE A 852 -24.34 12.30 17.69
CA ILE A 852 -25.31 11.33 17.13
C ILE A 852 -24.63 10.22 16.28
N LEU A 853 -23.52 10.52 15.61
CA LEU A 853 -22.78 9.52 14.82
C LEU A 853 -21.99 8.54 15.71
N HIS A 854 -21.45 9.01 16.84
CA HIS A 854 -20.79 8.15 17.81
C HIS A 854 -21.78 7.18 18.48
N THR A 855 -23.03 7.59 18.72
CA THR A 855 -24.06 6.68 19.25
C THR A 855 -24.47 5.58 18.26
N ILE A 856 -24.38 5.83 16.95
CA ILE A 856 -24.71 4.86 15.89
C ILE A 856 -23.53 3.91 15.58
N HIS A 857 -22.29 4.37 15.75
CA HIS A 857 -21.09 3.53 15.60
C HIS A 857 -20.61 2.88 16.91
N GLY A 858 -21.18 3.27 18.06
CA GLY A 858 -20.78 2.84 19.40
C GLY A 858 -21.51 1.64 19.99
N ARG A 859 -22.44 0.98 19.26
CA ARG A 859 -23.08 -0.28 19.71
C ARG A 859 -22.19 -1.54 19.54
N GLN A 860 -20.88 -1.36 19.55
CA GLN A 860 -19.91 -2.39 19.92
C GLN A 860 -19.04 -1.78 21.02
N SER A 861 -19.53 -1.84 22.25
CA SER A 861 -18.70 -1.72 23.44
C SER A 861 -19.06 -2.87 24.35
N SER A 862 -18.03 -3.65 24.67
CA SER A 862 -17.92 -4.57 25.80
C SER A 862 -18.39 -3.91 27.10
N PRO A 863 -18.82 -4.70 28.11
CA PRO A 863 -19.29 -4.17 29.37
C PRO A 863 -18.23 -3.26 30.00
N GLN A 864 -18.62 -2.03 30.30
CA GLN A 864 -17.81 -1.07 31.05
C GLN A 864 -17.68 -1.57 32.48
N ALA A 865 -16.47 -1.93 32.89
CA ALA A 865 -16.13 -2.05 34.31
C ALA A 865 -16.24 -0.68 35.00
N PRO A 866 -16.68 -0.60 36.28
CA PRO A 866 -16.79 0.66 36.99
C PRO A 866 -15.40 1.26 37.25
N LEU A 867 -15.25 2.52 36.87
CA LEU A 867 -14.11 3.37 37.22
C LEU A 867 -14.21 3.78 38.69
N GLN A 868 -13.34 3.25 39.56
CA GLN A 868 -12.94 3.94 40.78
C GLN A 868 -11.42 4.12 40.74
N GLY A 869 -10.99 5.39 40.71
CA GLY A 869 -9.61 5.77 40.48
C GLY A 869 -8.74 5.59 41.72
N TRP A 870 -7.64 4.85 41.56
CA TRP A 870 -6.47 4.95 42.42
C TRP A 870 -5.29 5.50 41.61
N ARG A 871 -4.55 6.46 42.18
CA ARG A 871 -3.34 7.05 41.59
C ARG A 871 -2.11 6.45 42.31
N PRO A 872 -1.15 5.83 41.60
CA PRO A 872 0.11 5.41 42.21
C PRO A 872 1.03 6.61 42.50
N PRO A 873 1.93 6.51 43.51
CA PRO A 873 2.97 7.51 43.76
C PRO A 873 3.99 7.57 42.60
N PRO A 874 4.76 8.68 42.48
CA PRO A 874 5.71 8.86 41.39
C PRO A 874 6.80 7.80 41.42
N ALA A 875 6.92 7.03 40.34
CA ALA A 875 8.09 6.19 40.10
C ALA A 875 9.33 7.07 40.05
N VAL A 876 10.24 6.88 41.01
CA VAL A 876 11.58 7.44 40.99
C VAL A 876 12.27 6.91 39.74
N LYS A 877 12.50 7.79 38.76
CA LYS A 877 13.48 7.53 37.71
C LYS A 877 14.85 7.79 38.33
N SER A 878 15.49 6.76 38.88
CA SER A 878 16.95 6.82 39.03
C SER A 878 17.57 6.63 37.65
N GLY A 879 18.57 7.44 37.34
CA GLY A 879 19.28 7.46 36.08
C GLY A 879 20.28 6.32 35.92
N ASP A 880 19.97 5.13 36.42
CA ASP A 880 20.93 4.02 36.49
C ASP A 880 20.80 3.05 35.32
N SER A 881 21.95 2.58 34.87
CA SER A 881 22.21 1.77 33.67
C SER A 881 21.74 0.31 33.77
N VAL A 882 20.69 0.01 34.54
CA VAL A 882 20.18 -1.35 34.76
C VAL A 882 18.65 -1.48 34.58
N ARG A 883 18.18 -2.66 34.15
CA ARG A 883 16.76 -3.06 34.18
C ARG A 883 16.60 -4.45 34.82
N GLY A 884 15.42 -4.73 35.35
CA GLY A 884 15.09 -6.02 35.95
C GLY A 884 14.14 -6.85 35.09
N VAL A 885 14.35 -8.15 35.10
CA VAL A 885 13.43 -9.17 34.58
C VAL A 885 12.89 -9.96 35.77
N GLY A 886 11.58 -10.17 35.81
CA GLY A 886 10.90 -11.00 36.80
C GLY A 886 9.91 -11.92 36.12
N VAL A 887 9.91 -13.19 36.50
CA VAL A 887 9.01 -14.23 35.98
C VAL A 887 8.37 -14.94 37.17
N VAL A 888 7.07 -15.21 37.06
CA VAL A 888 6.34 -16.07 38.00
C VAL A 888 5.63 -17.18 37.22
N VAL A 889 5.65 -18.39 37.77
CA VAL A 889 4.96 -19.56 37.26
C VAL A 889 3.90 -19.97 38.29
N ARG A 890 2.69 -20.26 37.80
CA ARG A 890 1.55 -20.68 38.61
C ARG A 890 0.88 -21.91 38.03
N ASN A 891 0.18 -22.66 38.86
CA ASN A 891 -0.67 -23.76 38.39
C ASN A 891 -2.06 -23.25 37.99
N ALA A 892 -2.94 -24.16 37.56
CA ALA A 892 -4.30 -23.84 37.10
C ALA A 892 -5.20 -23.24 38.19
N ASN A 893 -4.86 -23.41 39.48
CA ASN A 893 -5.57 -22.83 40.62
C ASN A 893 -5.02 -21.45 41.00
N GLY A 894 -4.02 -20.93 40.28
CA GLY A 894 -3.34 -19.67 40.59
C GLY A 894 -2.29 -19.78 41.70
N GLU A 895 -2.01 -20.99 42.19
CA GLU A 895 -1.02 -21.22 43.25
C GLU A 895 0.40 -21.02 42.71
N PHE A 896 1.28 -20.47 43.54
CA PHE A 896 2.68 -20.23 43.20
C PHE A 896 3.41 -21.56 43.01
N MET A 897 4.11 -21.70 41.89
CA MET A 897 4.95 -22.87 41.60
C MET A 897 6.43 -22.50 41.66
N ALA A 898 6.78 -21.40 40.99
CA ALA A 898 8.17 -20.94 40.91
C ALA A 898 8.24 -19.46 40.52
N ALA A 899 9.37 -18.81 40.81
CA ALA A 899 9.68 -17.49 40.27
C ALA A 899 11.18 -17.34 40.02
N CYS A 900 11.54 -16.50 39.06
CA CYS A 900 12.93 -16.12 38.85
C CYS A 900 13.07 -14.63 38.63
N VAL A 901 14.23 -14.11 39.01
CA VAL A 901 14.60 -12.71 38.85
C VAL A 901 16.00 -12.62 38.27
N ARG A 902 16.15 -11.77 37.25
CA ARG A 902 17.43 -11.53 36.58
C ARG A 902 17.67 -10.05 36.35
N ARG A 903 18.88 -9.61 36.65
CA ARG A 903 19.35 -8.27 36.30
C ARG A 903 19.85 -8.25 34.85
N ILE A 904 19.40 -7.27 34.07
CA ILE A 904 19.83 -7.07 32.68
C ILE A 904 20.37 -5.64 32.47
N HIS A 905 21.21 -5.44 31.47
CA HIS A 905 21.74 -4.11 31.12
C HIS A 905 20.61 -3.14 30.69
N ALA A 906 20.63 -1.86 31.15
CA ALA A 906 19.56 -0.89 30.81
C ALA A 906 19.57 -0.38 29.38
N SER A 907 20.60 -0.71 28.60
CA SER A 907 20.75 -0.24 27.23
C SER A 907 19.56 -0.68 26.34
N TYR A 908 18.84 -1.74 26.71
CA TYR A 908 17.67 -2.21 26.00
C TYR A 908 16.45 -1.27 26.11
N GLY A 909 15.70 -1.13 25.01
CA GLY A 909 14.40 -0.44 25.01
C GLY A 909 13.32 -1.26 25.73
N ALA A 910 12.17 -0.64 26.07
CA ALA A 910 11.06 -1.32 26.76
C ALA A 910 10.66 -2.65 26.09
N ARG A 911 10.46 -2.64 24.78
CA ARG A 911 10.10 -3.82 24.00
C ARG A 911 11.15 -4.94 24.04
N GLN A 912 12.43 -4.59 23.97
CA GLN A 912 13.52 -5.57 24.07
C GLN A 912 13.56 -6.19 25.47
N THR A 913 13.34 -5.38 26.50
CA THR A 913 13.21 -5.88 27.88
C THR A 913 12.07 -6.89 28.02
N GLU A 914 10.91 -6.62 27.42
CA GLU A 914 9.76 -7.56 27.43
C GLU A 914 10.07 -8.87 26.69
N LEU A 915 10.73 -8.80 25.53
CA LEU A 915 11.13 -10.00 24.80
C LEU A 915 12.19 -10.80 25.55
N MET A 916 13.16 -10.14 26.19
CA MET A 916 14.13 -10.81 27.05
C MET A 916 13.46 -11.46 28.26
N ALA A 917 12.50 -10.78 28.89
CA ALA A 917 11.72 -11.36 29.98
C ALA A 917 10.94 -12.60 29.53
N THR A 918 10.41 -12.57 28.30
CA THR A 918 9.75 -13.72 27.68
C THR A 918 10.71 -14.88 27.44
N ILE A 919 11.90 -14.63 26.90
CA ILE A 919 12.94 -15.64 26.68
C ILE A 919 13.34 -16.29 28.00
N GLU A 920 13.62 -15.49 29.02
CA GLU A 920 13.98 -15.99 30.35
C GLU A 920 12.86 -16.80 30.98
N GLY A 921 11.60 -16.37 30.84
CA GLY A 921 10.45 -17.12 31.37
C GLY A 921 10.24 -18.46 30.66
N LEU A 922 10.38 -18.50 29.33
CA LEU A 922 10.28 -19.74 28.57
C LEU A 922 11.42 -20.71 28.89
N ARG A 923 12.66 -20.22 29.00
CA ARG A 923 13.81 -21.03 29.43
C ARG A 923 13.61 -21.60 30.82
N PHE A 924 13.23 -20.74 31.76
CA PHE A 924 12.98 -21.17 33.14
C PHE A 924 11.88 -22.22 33.21
N ALA A 925 10.80 -22.09 32.43
CA ALA A 925 9.75 -23.08 32.37
C ALA A 925 10.23 -24.43 31.78
N ILE A 926 11.07 -24.40 30.73
CA ILE A 926 11.70 -25.60 30.16
C ILE A 926 12.64 -26.26 31.18
N ASP A 927 13.48 -25.49 31.86
CA ASP A 927 14.42 -25.98 32.86
C ASP A 927 13.72 -26.62 34.07
N MET A 928 12.52 -26.13 34.42
CA MET A 928 11.65 -26.71 35.45
C MET A 928 10.84 -27.93 34.96
N GLY A 929 10.94 -28.29 33.68
CA GLY A 929 10.30 -29.48 33.10
C GLY A 929 8.83 -29.30 32.71
N PHE A 930 8.34 -28.06 32.57
CA PHE A 930 6.96 -27.82 32.11
C PHE A 930 6.84 -28.06 30.60
N THR A 931 5.89 -28.90 30.19
CA THR A 931 5.64 -29.21 28.77
C THR A 931 4.44 -28.48 28.17
N ASP A 932 3.53 -27.99 29.01
CA ASP A 932 2.31 -27.31 28.61
C ASP A 932 2.17 -26.01 29.43
N ALA A 933 1.95 -24.86 28.77
CA ALA A 933 1.97 -23.56 29.44
C ALA A 933 1.04 -22.51 28.81
N ILE A 934 0.59 -21.56 29.63
CA ILE A 934 -0.03 -20.31 29.18
C ILE A 934 0.97 -19.18 29.44
N LEU A 935 1.43 -18.53 28.39
CA LEU A 935 2.34 -17.40 28.48
C LEU A 935 1.55 -16.08 28.52
N GLU A 936 1.57 -15.39 29.64
CA GLU A 936 0.89 -14.11 29.81
C GLU A 936 1.88 -12.94 29.73
N MET A 937 1.56 -11.92 28.93
CA MET A 937 2.38 -10.70 28.85
C MET A 937 1.54 -9.43 28.63
N ASP A 938 2.04 -8.30 29.13
CA ASP A 938 1.34 -7.01 29.04
C ASP A 938 1.70 -6.19 27.79
N ALA A 939 2.68 -6.66 27.01
CA ALA A 939 3.15 -6.05 25.77
C ALA A 939 2.40 -6.60 24.53
N GLN A 940 1.21 -6.06 24.26
CA GLN A 940 0.39 -6.46 23.11
C GLN A 940 1.14 -6.37 21.76
N ASP A 941 2.06 -5.40 21.62
CA ASP A 941 2.85 -5.25 20.41
C ASP A 941 3.93 -6.32 20.22
N CYS A 942 4.40 -6.95 21.31
CA CYS A 942 5.27 -8.13 21.26
C CYS A 942 4.48 -9.36 20.83
N LEU A 943 3.32 -9.63 21.45
CA LEU A 943 2.42 -10.73 21.05
C LEU A 943 2.06 -10.67 19.57
N ASN A 944 1.64 -9.49 19.09
CA ASN A 944 1.32 -9.29 17.68
C ASN A 944 2.50 -9.58 16.75
N SER A 945 3.73 -9.46 17.24
CA SER A 945 4.95 -9.75 16.45
C SER A 945 5.33 -11.23 16.50
N ILE A 946 5.17 -11.88 17.65
CA ILE A 946 5.39 -13.33 17.83
C ILE A 946 4.47 -14.12 16.88
N PHE A 947 3.19 -13.75 16.81
CA PHE A 947 2.20 -14.41 15.95
C PHE A 947 2.09 -13.81 14.54
N SER A 948 2.93 -12.83 14.20
CA SER A 948 2.86 -12.24 12.87
C SER A 948 3.34 -13.24 11.82
N THR A 949 2.55 -13.42 10.77
CA THR A 949 3.03 -14.10 9.56
C THR A 949 3.84 -13.17 8.65
N GLU A 950 4.00 -11.90 9.02
CA GLU A 950 4.80 -10.94 8.25
C GLU A 950 6.29 -11.10 8.54
N GLU A 951 7.11 -10.94 7.51
CA GLU A 951 8.56 -10.96 7.63
C GLU A 951 9.08 -9.83 8.53
N TYR A 952 9.80 -10.19 9.60
CA TYR A 952 10.38 -9.25 10.55
C TYR A 952 11.91 -9.39 10.61
N ASN A 953 12.62 -8.41 10.05
CA ASN A 953 14.08 -8.31 10.14
C ASN A 953 14.47 -7.11 11.02
N GLY A 954 13.65 -6.75 12.00
CA GLY A 954 13.90 -5.61 12.87
C GLY A 954 15.12 -5.82 13.77
N ILE A 955 15.45 -4.79 14.54
CA ILE A 955 16.54 -4.82 15.52
C ILE A 955 16.30 -5.91 16.57
N ASP A 956 15.04 -6.11 16.96
CA ASP A 956 14.62 -7.09 17.96
C ASP A 956 14.42 -8.49 17.34
N GLY A 957 14.76 -8.67 16.06
CA GLY A 957 14.54 -9.91 15.32
C GLY A 957 15.22 -11.13 15.94
N PRO A 958 16.50 -11.05 16.37
CA PRO A 958 17.16 -12.17 17.04
C PRO A 958 16.41 -12.64 18.30
N LEU A 959 15.86 -11.70 19.07
CA LEU A 959 15.07 -12.03 20.26
C LEU A 959 13.76 -12.74 19.89
N LEU A 960 13.08 -12.29 18.83
CA LEU A 960 11.86 -12.96 18.34
C LEU A 960 12.15 -14.35 17.76
N GLU A 961 13.25 -14.51 17.03
CA GLU A 961 13.72 -15.81 16.53
C GLU A 961 13.95 -16.79 17.70
N GLU A 962 14.54 -16.31 18.80
CA GLU A 962 14.75 -17.09 20.01
C GLU A 962 13.46 -17.43 20.77
N VAL A 963 12.53 -16.48 20.92
CA VAL A 963 11.19 -16.76 21.49
C VAL A 963 10.49 -17.85 20.69
N ASN A 964 10.46 -17.74 19.35
CA ASN A 964 9.82 -18.73 18.49
C ASN A 964 10.47 -20.11 18.59
N TYR A 965 11.80 -20.17 18.72
CA TYR A 965 12.51 -21.42 18.96
C TYR A 965 12.10 -22.06 20.29
N LEU A 966 12.06 -21.28 21.38
CA LEU A 966 11.70 -21.77 22.71
C LEU A 966 10.25 -22.25 22.76
N LEU A 967 9.31 -21.53 22.13
CA LEU A 967 7.91 -21.92 22.04
C LEU A 967 7.72 -23.30 21.37
N ASN A 968 8.58 -23.66 20.40
CA ASN A 968 8.52 -24.96 19.71
C ASN A 968 8.97 -26.15 20.58
N ASN A 969 9.56 -25.91 21.76
CA ASN A 969 9.93 -26.99 22.69
C ASN A 969 8.77 -27.40 23.61
N PHE A 970 7.66 -26.66 23.62
CA PHE A 970 6.47 -27.01 24.38
C PHE A 970 5.55 -27.93 23.56
N ARG A 971 4.88 -28.87 24.24
CA ARG A 971 3.84 -29.70 23.64
C ARG A 971 2.61 -28.88 23.29
N ALA A 972 2.18 -27.99 24.20
CA ALA A 972 1.14 -27.02 23.95
C ALA A 972 1.46 -25.70 24.69
N VAL A 973 1.51 -24.59 23.95
CA VAL A 973 1.68 -23.25 24.53
C VAL A 973 0.70 -22.27 23.91
N VAL A 974 0.02 -21.51 24.76
CA VAL A 974 -0.90 -20.44 24.35
C VAL A 974 -0.38 -19.13 24.91
N CYS A 975 -0.20 -18.11 24.07
CA CYS A 975 0.20 -16.79 24.56
C CYS A 975 -1.01 -15.86 24.65
N HIS A 976 -1.19 -15.21 25.79
CA HIS A 976 -2.32 -14.32 26.09
C HIS A 976 -1.83 -12.90 26.44
N TRP A 977 -2.64 -11.90 26.09
CA TRP A 977 -2.39 -10.53 26.51
C TRP A 977 -3.08 -10.27 27.85
N THR A 978 -2.32 -9.85 28.85
CA THR A 978 -2.87 -9.52 30.17
C THR A 978 -2.62 -8.04 30.46
N PRO A 979 -3.61 -7.24 30.87
CA PRO A 979 -3.38 -5.84 31.20
C PRO A 979 -2.40 -5.75 32.38
N ARG A 980 -1.57 -4.70 32.41
CA ARG A 980 -0.52 -4.50 33.44
C ARG A 980 -1.04 -4.59 34.89
N CYS A 981 -2.33 -4.34 35.12
CA CYS A 981 -2.95 -4.49 36.44
C CYS A 981 -3.07 -5.95 36.92
N GLY A 982 -3.04 -6.93 36.01
CA GLY A 982 -3.01 -8.37 36.30
C GLY A 982 -1.64 -9.02 36.11
N ASN A 983 -0.57 -8.21 36.00
CA ASN A 983 0.82 -8.68 35.92
C ASN A 983 1.69 -8.05 37.03
N LYS A 984 1.10 -7.84 38.22
CA LYS A 984 1.75 -7.10 39.31
C LYS A 984 2.87 -7.89 39.96
N VAL A 985 2.74 -9.21 40.05
CA VAL A 985 3.75 -10.07 40.67
C VAL A 985 5.04 -10.07 39.86
N ALA A 986 4.98 -10.27 38.53
CA ALA A 986 6.16 -10.16 37.67
C ALA A 986 6.78 -8.76 37.71
N HIS A 987 5.95 -7.70 37.78
CA HIS A 987 6.44 -6.33 37.90
C HIS A 987 7.19 -6.09 39.22
N THR A 988 6.69 -6.65 40.33
CA THR A 988 7.32 -6.53 41.65
C THR A 988 8.63 -7.31 41.69
N LEU A 989 8.66 -8.52 41.13
CA LEU A 989 9.89 -9.31 40.92
C LEU A 989 10.93 -8.56 40.08
N ALA A 990 10.51 -7.90 38.99
CA ALA A 990 11.39 -7.08 38.17
C ALA A 990 11.96 -5.86 38.93
N GLN A 991 11.19 -5.27 39.86
CA GLN A 991 11.72 -4.21 40.74
C GLN A 991 12.69 -4.77 41.79
N PHE A 992 12.46 -5.99 42.28
CA PHE A 992 13.38 -6.65 43.20
C PHE A 992 14.75 -6.93 42.54
N ALA A 993 14.78 -7.17 41.23
CA ALA A 993 16.00 -7.40 40.46
C ALA A 993 17.08 -6.32 40.62
N PHE A 994 16.70 -5.07 40.92
CA PHE A 994 17.65 -3.98 41.14
C PHE A 994 18.53 -4.20 42.38
N HIS A 995 18.09 -5.03 43.32
CA HIS A 995 18.79 -5.34 44.57
C HIS A 995 19.58 -6.66 44.49
N CYS A 996 19.52 -7.36 43.36
CA CYS A 996 20.19 -8.64 43.15
C CYS A 996 21.44 -8.46 42.26
N ASN A 997 22.55 -9.09 42.63
CA ASN A 997 23.76 -9.16 41.79
C ASN A 997 23.83 -10.45 40.96
N GLU A 998 23.05 -11.47 41.31
CA GLU A 998 23.02 -12.78 40.66
C GLU A 998 21.60 -13.18 40.22
N PHE A 999 21.49 -14.25 39.43
CA PHE A 999 20.21 -14.85 39.05
C PHE A 999 19.61 -15.56 40.28
N VAL A 1000 18.40 -15.15 40.68
CA VAL A 1000 17.73 -15.68 41.88
C VAL A 1000 16.48 -16.43 41.45
N THR A 1001 16.28 -17.62 42.04
CA THR A 1001 15.11 -18.48 41.80
C THR A 1001 14.47 -18.88 43.11
N TRP A 1002 13.15 -19.05 43.07
CA TRP A 1002 12.34 -19.61 44.14
C TRP A 1002 11.49 -20.73 43.55
N ILE A 1003 11.45 -21.89 44.22
CA ILE A 1003 10.74 -23.09 43.78
C ILE A 1003 9.87 -23.53 44.97
N GLU A 1004 8.61 -23.85 44.71
CA GLU A 1004 7.58 -24.29 45.67
C GLU A 1004 7.18 -23.26 46.75
N GLU A 1005 8.13 -22.51 47.32
CA GLU A 1005 7.87 -21.49 48.34
C GLU A 1005 8.21 -20.08 47.84
N ALA A 1006 7.22 -19.18 47.88
CA ALA A 1006 7.42 -17.77 47.57
C ALA A 1006 8.07 -17.04 48.74
N PRO A 1007 8.96 -16.05 48.48
CA PRO A 1007 9.54 -15.27 49.56
C PRO A 1007 8.46 -14.44 50.27
N SER A 1008 8.60 -14.29 51.59
CA SER A 1008 7.56 -13.71 52.47
C SER A 1008 7.09 -12.31 52.05
N TRP A 1009 7.96 -11.50 51.45
CA TRP A 1009 7.63 -10.16 50.96
C TRP A 1009 6.77 -10.16 49.68
N LEU A 1010 6.71 -11.27 48.94
CA LEU A 1010 5.94 -11.41 47.70
C LEU A 1010 4.52 -11.92 47.96
N LEU A 1011 4.28 -12.60 49.09
CA LEU A 1011 2.99 -13.19 49.46
C LEU A 1011 1.81 -12.20 49.39
N PRO A 1012 1.91 -10.95 49.91
CA PRO A 1012 0.79 -10.00 49.83
C PRO A 1012 0.41 -9.60 48.40
N VAL A 1013 1.39 -9.61 47.48
CA VAL A 1013 1.17 -9.28 46.06
C VAL A 1013 0.58 -10.48 45.33
N LEU A 1014 1.00 -11.71 45.68
CA LEU A 1014 0.42 -12.95 45.15
C LEU A 1014 -1.07 -13.07 45.53
N GLU A 1015 -1.43 -12.84 46.78
CA GLU A 1015 -2.82 -12.89 47.27
C GLU A 1015 -3.71 -11.85 46.56
N ALA A 1016 -3.21 -10.61 46.40
CA ALA A 1016 -3.94 -9.55 45.72
C ALA A 1016 -4.13 -9.79 44.20
N ASP A 1017 -3.26 -10.56 43.57
CA ASP A 1017 -3.31 -10.89 42.14
C ASP A 1017 -4.29 -12.05 41.89
N VAL A 1018 -4.36 -13.05 42.78
CA VAL A 1018 -5.34 -14.15 42.73
C VAL A 1018 -6.78 -13.62 42.77
N LEU A 1019 -7.06 -12.65 43.66
CA LEU A 1019 -8.37 -12.00 43.76
C LEU A 1019 -8.76 -11.19 42.50
N SER A 1020 -7.80 -10.84 41.64
CA SER A 1020 -8.05 -10.09 40.41
C SER A 1020 -8.33 -10.97 39.19
N LEU A 1021 -8.08 -12.29 39.29
CA LEU A 1021 -8.34 -13.29 38.25
C LEU A 1021 -9.81 -13.77 38.24
N GLU A 1022 -10.59 -13.46 39.28
CA GLU A 1022 -12.03 -13.78 39.38
C GLU A 1022 -12.96 -12.67 38.83
N CYS A 1023 -12.43 -11.61 38.19
CA CYS A 1023 -13.19 -10.45 37.69
C CYS A 1023 -13.29 -10.35 36.16
#